data_AF-A0A6I7P9F6-F1
#
_entry.id   AF-A0A6I7P9F6-F1
#
_cell.length_a   1.000
_cell.length_b   1.000
_cell.length_c   1.000
_cell.angle_alpha   90.00
_cell.angle_beta   90.00
_cell.angle_gamma   90.00
#
_symmetry.space_group_name_H-M   'P 1'
#
loop_
_entity.id
_entity.type
_entity.pdbx_description
1 polymer ?
#
loop_
_entity_poly.entity_id
_entity_poly.type
_entity_poly.pdbx_seq_one_letter_code
_entity_poly.pdbx_strand_id
1 'polypeptide(L)'
;MTTSCPLAERCSAVGQPTNPSPPRTPIRIPPLRVERPPTTTQPQHDPKSPSRQRHDSRALGARRAQSGGCETAWALVVGPEVKGGGGVSTKAASSNDDTRRRTERAAEPGAEAGRGPEATPPEPDFTAELLALNERAAKVLGGGVMTRMEELIGTSFSLINPEAVQRAFRAFQLDLMTDPRRMAEAQAALWRDSFALWHKVIEGQRKGHFEPVVTPPPSDRRFKDKAWHEEPGFAYLQQTYLLLANWLTQMVEQASDLDPATRRRLKFFTRQYVSAMSPSNFPLTNPEVLRRAEATQGRSLLHGLENFLADLERGDGHLQINMTDADAFGLGKNLALSPGKVIFKNDLIELIQYSPSTDVVHERPLLIVPAWINKFYILDLQPRNSFVKYAVAQGFTVFLMSWRNPNKQLAHKRFEDYLTDGPLAALDAIEQHIGVREVSLLNYCIGGILASVGLARMAALGDDRIKSSTFLVTMFDFTDPGEIGVFVDAENLDAMEEHTQATGFLESRHMATMFQLLRENDLIWSFFVNNYLLGKDPQPFDLLYWNADATRLPATMLSDYVRAFYLGNALARPNTFEVLGTKIDTRLIETPAYALATVEDHIAPWRSCYPVTQQFKGPVRFVLAGSGHIAGVMNPPAGRPKYGYWTNDDRSQADPDAWLQAAEHNEGSWWPDWSAWLASHSGPMVAARDPAKGKLAILGDAPGEYVKERPDDGPNAS
;
A
#
# COMPACT_ATOMS: atom_id res chain seq x y z
N MET A 1 36.98 -60.53 31.96
CA MET A 1 38.39 -60.11 32.01
C MET A 1 38.98 -60.31 30.63
N THR A 2 39.56 -59.23 30.09
CA THR A 2 40.52 -59.15 28.97
C THR A 2 40.11 -59.71 27.61
N THR A 3 39.55 -58.83 26.77
CA THR A 3 39.60 -58.92 25.31
C THR A 3 40.80 -58.13 24.79
N SER A 4 41.66 -58.81 24.03
CA SER A 4 42.78 -58.29 23.25
C SER A 4 42.36 -58.08 21.79
N CYS A 5 42.51 -56.84 21.29
CA CYS A 5 43.19 -56.39 20.04
C CYS A 5 43.44 -57.36 18.85
N PRO A 6 43.81 -56.90 17.62
CA PRO A 6 43.54 -55.62 16.92
C PRO A 6 43.41 -55.76 15.35
N LEU A 7 43.43 -54.62 14.62
CA LEU A 7 43.78 -54.41 13.18
C LEU A 7 42.75 -54.90 12.14
N ALA A 8 42.69 -54.45 10.88
CA ALA A 8 42.90 -53.20 10.13
C ALA A 8 42.51 -53.54 8.67
N GLU A 9 42.24 -52.52 7.84
CA GLU A 9 42.26 -52.52 6.36
C GLU A 9 41.05 -52.98 5.50
N ARG A 10 40.50 -51.95 4.83
CA ARG A 10 40.03 -51.79 3.43
C ARG A 10 39.88 -53.04 2.51
N CYS A 11 38.71 -53.21 1.88
CA CYS A 11 38.43 -52.93 0.45
C CYS A 11 37.07 -53.49 -0.03
N SER A 12 36.29 -52.59 -0.66
CA SER A 12 35.38 -52.73 -1.81
C SER A 12 34.64 -54.05 -2.13
N ALA A 13 33.29 -54.00 -2.14
CA ALA A 13 32.46 -54.60 -3.22
C ALA A 13 30.99 -54.11 -3.17
N VAL A 14 30.60 -53.42 -4.24
CA VAL A 14 29.31 -53.35 -4.96
C VAL A 14 28.05 -53.97 -4.33
N GLY A 15 27.01 -53.15 -4.19
CA GLY A 15 25.60 -53.58 -4.11
C GLY A 15 24.64 -52.39 -4.23
N GLN A 16 23.91 -52.28 -5.33
CA GLN A 16 22.78 -51.35 -5.51
C GLN A 16 21.69 -51.59 -4.46
N PRO A 17 20.84 -50.57 -4.18
CA PRO A 17 19.43 -50.88 -4.01
C PRO A 17 18.50 -50.00 -4.84
N THR A 18 17.50 -50.67 -5.37
CA THR A 18 16.33 -50.21 -6.11
C THR A 18 15.26 -49.61 -5.19
N ASN A 19 14.79 -48.41 -5.56
CA ASN A 19 13.42 -47.88 -5.51
C ASN A 19 12.67 -47.63 -4.17
N PRO A 20 11.66 -46.72 -4.16
CA PRO A 20 11.51 -45.68 -3.15
C PRO A 20 10.24 -45.86 -2.29
N SER A 21 10.25 -45.18 -1.14
CA SER A 21 9.15 -45.08 -0.19
C SER A 21 7.88 -44.46 -0.80
N PRO A 22 6.66 -44.86 -0.35
CA PRO A 22 5.40 -44.43 -0.94
C PRO A 22 5.01 -42.99 -0.55
N PRO A 23 4.13 -42.33 -1.34
CA PRO A 23 3.75 -40.93 -1.14
C PRO A 23 2.88 -40.75 0.11
N ARG A 24 3.14 -39.68 0.87
CA ARG A 24 2.33 -39.27 2.03
C ARG A 24 1.04 -38.58 1.56
N THR A 25 -0.07 -39.05 2.09
CA THR A 25 -1.44 -38.53 1.87
C THR A 25 -1.60 -37.13 2.48
N PRO A 26 -2.29 -36.19 1.82
CA PRO A 26 -2.55 -34.86 2.37
C PRO A 26 -3.56 -34.92 3.53
N ILE A 27 -3.24 -34.21 4.62
CA ILE A 27 -4.10 -34.07 5.80
C ILE A 27 -5.24 -33.09 5.46
N ARG A 28 -6.48 -33.59 5.46
CA ARG A 28 -7.70 -32.77 5.38
C ARG A 28 -7.97 -32.11 6.74
N ILE A 29 -8.03 -30.78 6.78
CA ILE A 29 -8.59 -30.02 7.91
C ILE A 29 -10.14 -30.09 7.79
N PRO A 30 -10.88 -30.50 8.82
CA PRO A 30 -12.34 -30.55 8.75
C PRO A 30 -12.97 -29.14 8.85
N PRO A 31 -14.13 -28.89 8.23
CA PRO A 31 -14.81 -27.60 8.30
C PRO A 31 -15.31 -27.31 9.72
N LEU A 32 -15.14 -26.06 10.18
CA LEU A 32 -15.65 -25.54 11.44
C LEU A 32 -17.19 -25.61 11.47
N ARG A 33 -17.73 -26.39 12.41
CA ARG A 33 -19.16 -26.48 12.70
C ARG A 33 -19.53 -25.38 13.69
N VAL A 34 -20.36 -24.42 13.27
CA VAL A 34 -20.91 -23.39 14.16
C VAL A 34 -21.99 -24.03 15.05
N GLU A 35 -21.66 -24.31 16.30
CA GLU A 35 -22.65 -24.73 17.31
C GLU A 35 -23.41 -23.51 17.86
N ARG A 36 -24.75 -23.55 17.80
CA ARG A 36 -25.62 -22.57 18.47
C ARG A 36 -25.62 -22.84 19.97
N PRO A 37 -25.65 -21.80 20.83
CA PRO A 37 -25.65 -21.99 22.28
C PRO A 37 -27.01 -22.56 22.77
N PRO A 38 -27.02 -23.29 23.89
CA PRO A 38 -28.22 -23.94 24.41
C PRO A 38 -29.15 -22.92 25.08
N THR A 39 -30.45 -23.05 24.77
CA THR A 39 -31.55 -22.37 25.46
C THR A 39 -31.66 -22.80 26.91
N THR A 40 -31.47 -21.85 27.83
CA THR A 40 -31.75 -21.99 29.26
C THR A 40 -33.25 -21.88 29.51
N THR A 41 -33.82 -22.96 30.04
CA THR A 41 -35.15 -23.06 30.65
C THR A 41 -35.13 -22.42 32.04
N GLN A 42 -36.10 -21.55 32.36
CA GLN A 42 -36.54 -21.23 33.73
C GLN A 42 -37.97 -20.66 33.75
N PRO A 43 -38.68 -20.70 34.91
CA PRO A 43 -39.99 -21.35 35.01
C PRO A 43 -41.22 -20.40 35.04
N GLN A 44 -42.37 -21.07 34.98
CA GLN A 44 -43.76 -20.60 35.06
C GLN A 44 -44.03 -19.48 36.07
N HIS A 45 -44.75 -18.45 35.61
CA HIS A 45 -45.77 -17.75 36.39
C HIS A 45 -46.81 -17.12 35.44
N ASP A 46 -48.02 -17.68 35.47
CA ASP A 46 -49.28 -17.03 35.09
C ASP A 46 -49.82 -16.23 36.31
N PRO A 47 -50.83 -15.32 36.22
CA PRO A 47 -51.80 -15.14 35.13
C PRO A 47 -52.16 -13.68 34.76
N LYS A 48 -52.79 -13.49 33.59
CA LYS A 48 -54.13 -12.86 33.38
C LYS A 48 -54.29 -12.30 31.95
N SER A 49 -55.19 -12.95 31.21
CA SER A 49 -55.92 -12.45 30.03
C SER A 49 -56.90 -11.31 30.44
N PRO A 50 -57.53 -10.53 29.52
CA PRO A 50 -58.22 -10.94 28.28
C PRO A 50 -57.96 -9.95 27.10
N SER A 51 -58.43 -10.05 25.85
CA SER A 51 -59.49 -10.77 25.13
C SER A 51 -59.43 -10.39 23.63
N ARG A 52 -59.94 -11.29 22.76
CA ARG A 52 -60.55 -11.06 21.42
C ARG A 52 -59.61 -10.59 20.30
N GLN A 53 -59.68 -11.06 19.05
CA GLN A 53 -60.68 -11.83 18.32
C GLN A 53 -60.00 -12.45 17.09
N ARG A 54 -60.37 -13.69 16.73
CA ARG A 54 -60.00 -14.33 15.45
C ARG A 54 -60.89 -13.79 14.33
N HIS A 55 -60.36 -13.75 13.10
CA HIS A 55 -61.04 -14.33 11.94
C HIS A 55 -60.06 -14.61 10.79
N ASP A 56 -60.14 -15.84 10.28
CA ASP A 56 -59.77 -16.28 8.92
C ASP A 56 -60.43 -15.36 7.86
N SER A 57 -60.11 -15.29 6.56
CA SER A 57 -59.68 -16.32 5.62
C SER A 57 -59.38 -15.70 4.24
N ARG A 58 -58.48 -16.36 3.49
CA ARG A 58 -58.46 -16.59 2.02
C ARG A 58 -58.88 -15.48 1.02
N ALA A 59 -57.86 -15.09 0.23
CA ALA A 59 -57.79 -15.12 -1.24
C ALA A 59 -59.03 -14.79 -2.11
N LEU A 60 -58.91 -13.77 -2.96
CA LEU A 60 -59.37 -13.74 -4.36
C LEU A 60 -58.72 -12.58 -5.12
N GLY A 61 -58.40 -12.83 -6.39
CA GLY A 61 -57.53 -11.98 -7.20
C GLY A 61 -58.20 -10.91 -8.06
N ALA A 62 -57.32 -10.27 -8.83
CA ALA A 62 -57.51 -9.43 -10.02
C ALA A 62 -58.05 -8.00 -9.82
N ARG A 63 -57.20 -6.99 -10.12
CA ARG A 63 -57.18 -6.30 -11.42
C ARG A 63 -56.09 -5.21 -11.48
N ARG A 64 -55.54 -5.08 -12.70
CA ARG A 64 -54.71 -4.01 -13.26
C ARG A 64 -54.95 -2.61 -12.67
N ALA A 65 -53.86 -1.92 -12.34
CA ALA A 65 -53.72 -0.49 -12.55
C ALA A 65 -52.31 -0.24 -13.14
N GLN A 66 -52.28 0.43 -14.29
CA GLN A 66 -51.07 0.97 -14.90
C GLN A 66 -50.56 2.12 -14.02
N SER A 67 -49.27 2.11 -13.73
CA SER A 67 -48.54 3.34 -13.39
C SER A 67 -47.15 3.22 -13.99
N GLY A 68 -46.97 3.87 -15.14
CA GLY A 68 -45.67 4.18 -15.68
C GLY A 68 -44.99 5.25 -14.84
N GLY A 69 -43.66 5.31 -14.95
CA GLY A 69 -42.85 6.38 -14.40
C GLY A 69 -41.74 5.89 -13.48
N CYS A 70 -40.71 5.25 -14.04
CA CYS A 70 -39.35 5.32 -13.50
C CYS A 70 -38.32 4.82 -14.52
N GLU A 71 -38.33 5.41 -15.72
CA GLU A 71 -37.23 5.29 -16.70
C GLU A 71 -36.99 6.67 -17.28
N THR A 72 -36.27 7.54 -16.56
CA THR A 72 -35.64 8.77 -17.09
C THR A 72 -34.83 9.42 -15.96
N ALA A 73 -33.68 8.83 -15.63
CA ALA A 73 -32.65 9.51 -14.83
C ALA A 73 -31.20 9.10 -15.21
N TRP A 74 -31.02 8.24 -16.21
CA TRP A 74 -29.70 7.69 -16.61
C TRP A 74 -29.23 8.10 -18.02
N ALA A 75 -29.90 9.05 -18.68
CA ALA A 75 -29.62 9.43 -20.07
C ALA A 75 -29.07 10.86 -20.27
N LEU A 76 -28.42 11.45 -19.26
CA LEU A 76 -27.90 12.82 -19.30
C LEU A 76 -26.38 12.86 -19.05
N VAL A 77 -25.60 12.00 -19.73
CA VAL A 77 -24.11 12.06 -19.75
C VAL A 77 -23.54 11.81 -21.16
N VAL A 78 -24.35 11.82 -22.23
CA VAL A 78 -23.84 11.69 -23.60
C VAL A 78 -24.16 12.98 -24.37
N GLY A 79 -23.14 13.81 -24.59
CA GLY A 79 -23.25 15.04 -25.39
C GLY A 79 -23.43 14.72 -26.89
N PRO A 80 -24.13 15.58 -27.66
CA PRO A 80 -24.44 15.28 -29.05
C PRO A 80 -23.28 15.60 -30.01
N GLU A 81 -23.22 14.81 -31.08
CA GLU A 81 -22.38 14.97 -32.27
C GLU A 81 -22.47 16.38 -32.88
N VAL A 82 -21.31 16.98 -33.19
CA VAL A 82 -21.22 18.18 -34.02
C VAL A 82 -21.03 17.78 -35.48
N LYS A 83 -22.06 18.00 -36.31
CA LYS A 83 -21.92 18.07 -37.78
C LYS A 83 -21.77 19.52 -38.21
N GLY A 84 -20.79 19.77 -39.07
CA GLY A 84 -20.39 21.10 -39.51
C GLY A 84 -21.26 21.74 -40.59
N GLY A 85 -20.88 22.97 -40.93
CA GLY A 85 -21.24 23.67 -42.17
C GLY A 85 -21.79 25.08 -41.97
N GLY A 86 -21.03 26.09 -42.40
CA GLY A 86 -21.57 27.45 -42.59
C GLY A 86 -20.50 28.54 -42.51
N GLY A 87 -19.79 28.79 -43.61
CA GLY A 87 -18.87 29.92 -43.73
C GLY A 87 -19.60 31.25 -43.97
N VAL A 88 -19.00 32.36 -43.50
CA VAL A 88 -19.23 33.70 -44.07
C VAL A 88 -17.91 34.47 -44.10
N SER A 89 -17.61 34.95 -45.30
CA SER A 89 -16.47 35.77 -45.70
C SER A 89 -16.48 37.15 -45.03
N THR A 90 -15.32 37.67 -44.65
CA THR A 90 -15.11 39.12 -44.56
C THR A 90 -13.90 39.55 -45.38
N LYS A 91 -14.16 40.58 -46.19
CA LYS A 91 -13.32 41.15 -47.24
C LYS A 91 -12.14 41.94 -46.67
N ALA A 92 -11.05 41.89 -47.42
CA ALA A 92 -9.90 42.77 -47.33
C ALA A 92 -10.26 44.25 -47.56
N ALA A 93 -9.52 45.13 -46.90
CA ALA A 93 -9.28 46.51 -47.35
C ALA A 93 -7.80 46.85 -47.09
N SER A 94 -7.10 47.06 -48.19
CA SER A 94 -5.73 47.56 -48.30
C SER A 94 -5.67 49.08 -48.16
N SER A 95 -4.59 49.62 -47.60
CA SER A 95 -4.03 50.89 -48.07
C SER A 95 -2.52 50.96 -47.79
N ASN A 96 -1.76 51.11 -48.89
CA ASN A 96 -0.34 51.45 -48.97
C ASN A 96 -0.07 52.89 -48.52
N ASP A 97 1.13 53.14 -48.00
CA ASP A 97 2.04 54.25 -48.39
C ASP A 97 3.40 53.98 -47.73
N ASP A 98 4.40 53.44 -48.42
CA ASP A 98 5.44 54.10 -49.23
C ASP A 98 6.10 55.35 -48.59
N THR A 99 7.36 55.24 -48.15
CA THR A 99 8.44 56.14 -48.61
C THR A 99 9.85 55.73 -48.13
N ARG A 100 10.61 55.19 -49.09
CA ARG A 100 11.99 55.54 -49.52
C ARG A 100 13.12 55.88 -48.52
N ARG A 101 14.11 54.98 -48.56
CA ARG A 101 15.56 55.15 -48.90
C ARG A 101 16.39 56.26 -48.23
N ARG A 102 17.50 55.86 -47.58
CA ARG A 102 18.86 56.25 -48.02
C ARG A 102 19.96 55.30 -47.54
N THR A 103 20.82 54.95 -48.49
CA THR A 103 22.00 54.08 -48.44
C THR A 103 23.26 54.84 -48.10
N GLU A 104 24.24 54.20 -47.44
CA GLU A 104 25.67 54.49 -47.58
C GLU A 104 26.52 53.20 -47.43
N ARG A 105 27.57 53.11 -48.26
CA ARG A 105 28.40 51.94 -48.60
C ARG A 105 29.82 52.06 -48.02
N ALA A 106 30.45 50.92 -47.70
CA ALA A 106 31.85 50.53 -47.99
C ALA A 106 32.15 49.19 -47.26
N ALA A 107 32.96 48.21 -47.70
CA ALA A 107 33.56 47.76 -48.96
C ALA A 107 34.11 46.32 -48.71
N GLU A 108 34.10 45.48 -49.75
CA GLU A 108 34.43 44.03 -49.87
C GLU A 108 35.93 43.65 -49.72
N PRO A 109 36.34 42.35 -49.52
CA PRO A 109 36.44 41.37 -50.63
C PRO A 109 36.29 39.86 -50.30
N GLY A 110 35.92 39.07 -51.33
CA GLY A 110 36.40 37.68 -51.49
C GLY A 110 35.31 36.60 -51.45
N ALA A 111 35.03 36.00 -52.61
CA ALA A 111 33.98 35.01 -52.83
C ALA A 111 34.35 33.59 -52.36
N GLU A 112 33.46 32.96 -51.58
CA GLU A 112 33.33 31.51 -51.48
C GLU A 112 31.84 31.11 -51.51
N ALA A 113 31.58 29.94 -52.08
CA ALA A 113 30.29 29.46 -52.59
C ALA A 113 29.14 29.47 -51.56
N GLY A 114 27.96 29.87 -52.04
CA GLY A 114 26.74 29.97 -51.24
C GLY A 114 26.33 28.64 -50.58
N ARG A 115 26.28 28.66 -49.25
CA ARG A 115 25.33 27.85 -48.49
C ARG A 115 24.07 28.69 -48.32
N GLY A 116 22.94 28.18 -48.82
CA GLY A 116 21.63 28.79 -48.56
C GLY A 116 21.35 28.87 -47.05
N PRO A 117 20.35 29.66 -46.62
CA PRO A 117 19.96 29.68 -45.22
C PRO A 117 19.62 28.24 -44.84
N GLU A 118 20.37 27.71 -43.88
CA GLU A 118 20.10 26.42 -43.27
C GLU A 118 18.68 26.52 -42.72
N ALA A 119 17.76 25.81 -43.39
CA ALA A 119 16.37 25.81 -43.03
C ALA A 119 16.28 25.38 -41.56
N THR A 120 15.73 26.26 -40.73
CA THR A 120 15.20 25.87 -39.43
C THR A 120 14.37 24.60 -39.65
N PRO A 121 14.61 23.52 -38.88
CA PRO A 121 13.79 22.33 -39.03
C PRO A 121 12.31 22.74 -38.94
N PRO A 122 11.42 22.21 -39.80
CA PRO A 122 10.01 22.53 -39.70
C PRO A 122 9.56 22.21 -38.28
N GLU A 123 8.81 23.13 -37.67
CA GLU A 123 8.18 22.83 -36.38
C GLU A 123 7.41 21.50 -36.52
N PRO A 124 7.47 20.62 -35.50
CA PRO A 124 6.74 19.37 -35.54
C PRO A 124 5.26 19.64 -35.88
N ASP A 125 4.76 19.00 -36.93
CA ASP A 125 3.36 19.12 -37.35
C ASP A 125 2.48 18.47 -36.29
N PHE A 126 1.82 19.32 -35.48
CA PHE A 126 0.87 18.91 -34.45
C PHE A 126 -0.18 17.93 -34.99
N THR A 127 -0.58 18.05 -36.25
CA THR A 127 -1.57 17.17 -36.89
C THR A 127 -0.98 15.78 -37.13
N ALA A 128 0.28 15.71 -37.56
CA ALA A 128 0.98 14.44 -37.79
C ALA A 128 1.25 13.71 -36.47
N GLU A 129 1.65 14.43 -35.43
CA GLU A 129 1.83 13.87 -34.07
C GLU A 129 0.51 13.34 -33.52
N LEU A 130 -0.58 14.10 -33.63
CA LEU A 130 -1.91 13.67 -33.18
C LEU A 130 -2.40 12.44 -33.96
N LEU A 131 -2.13 12.36 -35.27
CA LEU A 131 -2.48 11.21 -36.08
C LEU A 131 -1.68 9.96 -35.66
N ALA A 132 -0.37 10.10 -35.46
CA ALA A 132 0.49 9.01 -34.99
C ALA A 132 0.07 8.53 -33.59
N LEU A 133 -0.28 9.46 -32.70
CA LEU A 133 -0.85 9.16 -31.38
C LEU A 133 -2.18 8.41 -31.47
N ASN A 134 -3.06 8.81 -32.38
CA ASN A 134 -4.34 8.14 -32.59
C ASN A 134 -4.16 6.71 -33.11
N GLU A 135 -3.21 6.48 -34.02
CA GLU A 135 -2.85 5.14 -34.49
C GLU A 135 -2.27 4.28 -33.36
N ARG A 136 -1.36 4.84 -32.56
CA ARG A 136 -0.80 4.18 -31.37
C ARG A 136 -1.91 3.84 -30.37
N ALA A 137 -2.80 4.78 -30.08
CA ALA A 137 -3.95 4.57 -29.21
C ALA A 137 -4.86 3.44 -29.71
N ALA A 138 -5.20 3.44 -31.01
CA ALA A 138 -6.00 2.37 -31.60
C ALA A 138 -5.33 0.98 -31.46
N LYS A 139 -4.00 0.91 -31.62
CA LYS A 139 -3.23 -0.32 -31.44
C LYS A 139 -3.21 -0.80 -29.99
N VAL A 140 -2.91 0.10 -29.05
CA VAL A 140 -2.80 -0.22 -27.61
C VAL A 140 -4.17 -0.59 -27.04
N LEU A 141 -5.18 0.23 -27.32
CA LEU A 141 -6.55 -0.03 -26.88
C LEU A 141 -7.09 -1.31 -27.54
N GLY A 142 -6.79 -1.54 -28.82
CA GLY A 142 -7.16 -2.74 -29.58
C GLY A 142 -6.52 -4.03 -29.05
N GLY A 143 -5.23 -3.99 -28.71
CA GLY A 143 -4.48 -5.13 -28.18
C GLY A 143 -4.92 -5.54 -26.77
N GLY A 144 -5.35 -4.57 -25.94
CA GLY A 144 -5.85 -4.81 -24.58
C GLY A 144 -7.35 -5.09 -24.48
N VAL A 145 -8.11 -5.08 -25.58
CA VAL A 145 -9.58 -5.30 -25.54
C VAL A 145 -9.92 -6.66 -24.94
N MET A 146 -9.22 -7.73 -25.33
CA MET A 146 -9.54 -9.08 -24.85
C MET A 146 -9.27 -9.22 -23.36
N THR A 147 -8.12 -8.74 -22.88
CA THR A 147 -7.77 -8.74 -21.45
C THR A 147 -8.76 -7.91 -20.61
N ARG A 148 -9.18 -6.74 -21.09
CA ARG A 148 -10.20 -5.92 -20.41
C ARG A 148 -11.60 -6.54 -20.49
N MET A 149 -11.92 -7.23 -21.58
CA MET A 149 -13.15 -8.01 -21.70
C MET A 149 -13.15 -9.13 -20.67
N GLU A 150 -12.05 -9.86 -20.51
CA GLU A 150 -11.89 -10.92 -19.51
C GLU A 150 -12.05 -10.40 -18.07
N GLU A 151 -11.54 -9.20 -17.77
CA GLU A 151 -11.81 -8.51 -16.50
C GLU A 151 -13.27 -8.09 -16.35
N LEU A 152 -13.89 -7.51 -17.39
CA LEU A 152 -15.27 -7.04 -17.38
C LEU A 152 -16.30 -8.18 -17.30
N ILE A 153 -16.01 -9.34 -17.90
CA ILE A 153 -16.86 -10.54 -17.84
C ILE A 153 -16.55 -11.41 -16.61
N GLY A 154 -15.59 -11.00 -15.76
CA GLY A 154 -15.27 -11.66 -14.50
C GLY A 154 -14.50 -12.97 -14.62
N THR A 155 -13.82 -13.22 -15.74
CA THR A 155 -13.01 -14.44 -15.96
C THR A 155 -11.59 -14.32 -15.41
N SER A 156 -11.14 -13.13 -15.02
CA SER A 156 -9.84 -12.91 -14.38
C SER A 156 -9.98 -12.52 -12.91
N PHE A 157 -9.07 -13.01 -12.07
CA PHE A 157 -9.04 -12.69 -10.64
C PHE A 157 -8.85 -11.19 -10.37
N SER A 158 -9.63 -10.65 -9.42
CA SER A 158 -9.52 -9.29 -8.91
C SER A 158 -9.58 -9.30 -7.38
N LEU A 159 -8.74 -8.47 -6.74
CA LEU A 159 -8.82 -8.26 -5.28
C LEU A 159 -10.10 -7.54 -4.86
N ILE A 160 -10.72 -6.78 -5.78
CA ILE A 160 -11.99 -6.11 -5.52
C ILE A 160 -13.09 -7.07 -5.91
N ASN A 161 -13.94 -7.44 -4.95
CA ASN A 161 -15.15 -8.23 -5.20
C ASN A 161 -16.30 -7.32 -5.67
N PRO A 162 -16.68 -7.31 -6.94
CA PRO A 162 -17.73 -6.41 -7.43
C PRO A 162 -19.08 -6.72 -6.76
N GLU A 163 -19.37 -8.00 -6.50
CA GLU A 163 -20.61 -8.40 -5.85
C GLU A 163 -20.69 -7.95 -4.39
N ALA A 164 -19.58 -8.05 -3.65
CA ALA A 164 -19.52 -7.57 -2.26
C ALA A 164 -19.70 -6.05 -2.19
N VAL A 165 -19.10 -5.31 -3.14
CA VAL A 165 -19.29 -3.86 -3.27
C VAL A 165 -20.76 -3.54 -3.54
N GLN A 166 -21.37 -4.19 -4.54
CA GLN A 166 -22.78 -3.98 -4.86
C GLN A 166 -23.70 -4.35 -3.69
N ARG A 167 -23.44 -5.44 -2.96
CA ARG A 167 -24.19 -5.81 -1.75
C ARG A 167 -24.08 -4.73 -0.68
N ALA A 168 -22.90 -4.18 -0.46
CA ALA A 168 -22.68 -3.11 0.50
C ALA A 168 -23.51 -1.86 0.15
N PHE A 169 -23.47 -1.41 -1.11
CA PHE A 169 -24.29 -0.29 -1.58
C PHE A 169 -25.80 -0.57 -1.53
N ARG A 170 -26.25 -1.79 -1.83
CA ARG A 170 -27.67 -2.17 -1.66
C ARG A 170 -28.09 -2.15 -0.19
N ALA A 171 -27.26 -2.66 0.72
CA ALA A 171 -27.53 -2.63 2.16
C ALA A 171 -27.65 -1.18 2.65
N PHE A 172 -26.76 -0.30 2.20
CA PHE A 172 -26.84 1.13 2.47
C PHE A 172 -28.12 1.79 1.94
N GLN A 173 -28.52 1.47 0.70
CA GLN A 173 -29.78 1.98 0.13
C GLN A 173 -30.99 1.54 0.95
N LEU A 174 -31.01 0.30 1.46
CA LEU A 174 -32.07 -0.19 2.32
C LEU A 174 -32.05 0.50 3.70
N ASP A 175 -30.89 0.70 4.33
CA ASP A 175 -30.72 1.48 5.58
C ASP A 175 -31.25 2.91 5.41
N LEU A 176 -30.96 3.57 4.29
CA LEU A 176 -31.49 4.91 4.04
C LEU A 176 -33.03 4.94 3.90
N MET A 177 -33.65 3.83 3.47
CA MET A 177 -35.10 3.74 3.37
C MET A 177 -35.79 3.47 4.72
N THR A 178 -35.08 2.95 5.72
CA THR A 178 -35.65 2.67 7.05
C THR A 178 -35.75 3.93 7.92
N ASP A 179 -34.93 4.96 7.67
CA ASP A 179 -35.03 6.27 8.32
C ASP A 179 -35.21 7.43 7.31
N PRO A 180 -36.45 7.62 6.78
CA PRO A 180 -36.74 8.73 5.86
C PRO A 180 -36.49 10.11 6.47
N ARG A 181 -36.55 10.23 7.80
CA ARG A 181 -36.33 11.49 8.50
C ARG A 181 -34.85 11.88 8.45
N ARG A 182 -33.94 10.93 8.67
CA ARG A 182 -32.50 11.16 8.50
C ARG A 182 -32.16 11.59 7.08
N MET A 183 -32.76 10.97 6.07
CA MET A 183 -32.58 11.40 4.67
C MET A 183 -33.08 12.83 4.45
N ALA A 184 -34.27 13.17 4.98
CA ALA A 184 -34.82 14.52 4.88
C ALA A 184 -33.96 15.57 5.62
N GLU A 185 -33.45 15.25 6.82
CA GLU A 185 -32.55 16.10 7.60
C GLU A 185 -31.22 16.35 6.85
N ALA A 186 -30.63 15.31 6.26
CA ALA A 186 -29.42 15.42 5.47
C ALA A 186 -29.63 16.20 4.17
N GLN A 187 -30.76 16.00 3.48
CA GLN A 187 -31.15 16.81 2.33
C GLN A 187 -31.35 18.28 2.72
N ALA A 188 -32.05 18.55 3.83
CA ALA A 188 -32.26 19.91 4.33
C ALA A 188 -30.93 20.59 4.69
N ALA A 189 -29.98 19.86 5.29
CA ALA A 189 -28.63 20.36 5.54
C ALA A 189 -27.91 20.72 4.23
N LEU A 190 -27.92 19.83 3.24
CA LEU A 190 -27.32 20.11 1.93
C LEU A 190 -27.94 21.34 1.25
N TRP A 191 -29.27 21.49 1.30
CA TRP A 191 -29.97 22.65 0.74
C TRP A 191 -29.59 23.95 1.45
N ARG A 192 -29.54 23.94 2.78
CA ARG A 192 -29.13 25.09 3.59
C ARG A 192 -27.69 25.49 3.26
N ASP A 193 -26.78 24.52 3.19
CA ASP A 193 -25.37 24.80 2.94
C ASP A 193 -25.13 25.23 1.48
N SER A 194 -25.91 24.70 0.53
CA SER A 194 -25.91 25.16 -0.87
C SER A 194 -26.45 26.59 -1.01
N PHE A 195 -27.49 26.95 -0.27
CA PHE A 195 -28.01 28.32 -0.24
C PHE A 195 -27.00 29.28 0.39
N ALA A 196 -26.34 28.85 1.48
CA ALA A 196 -25.26 29.62 2.10
C ALA A 196 -24.10 29.84 1.12
N LEU A 197 -23.70 28.82 0.36
CA LEU A 197 -22.69 28.93 -0.69
C LEU A 197 -23.09 29.96 -1.75
N TRP A 198 -24.31 29.87 -2.26
CA TRP A 198 -24.81 30.83 -3.26
C TRP A 198 -24.77 32.27 -2.75
N HIS A 199 -25.22 32.51 -1.50
CA HIS A 199 -25.16 33.83 -0.87
C HIS A 199 -23.71 34.32 -0.71
N LYS A 200 -22.80 33.46 -0.22
CA LYS A 200 -21.37 33.82 -0.05
C LYS A 200 -20.67 34.11 -1.37
N VAL A 201 -21.00 33.40 -2.47
CA VAL A 201 -20.44 33.69 -3.79
C VAL A 201 -20.89 35.06 -4.28
N ILE A 202 -22.17 35.40 -4.16
CA ILE A 202 -22.69 36.72 -4.55
C ILE A 202 -22.06 37.83 -3.71
N GLU A 203 -21.99 37.62 -2.39
CA GLU A 203 -21.37 38.59 -1.49
C GLU A 203 -19.87 38.76 -1.79
N GLY A 204 -19.18 37.66 -2.08
CA GLY A 204 -17.77 37.66 -2.42
C GLY A 204 -17.47 38.35 -3.75
N GLN A 205 -18.34 38.19 -4.76
CA GLN A 205 -18.28 38.97 -5.99
C GLN A 205 -18.41 40.47 -5.73
N ARG A 206 -19.25 40.89 -4.77
CA ARG A 206 -19.41 42.31 -4.42
C ARG A 206 -18.23 42.86 -3.62
N LYS A 207 -17.64 42.05 -2.74
CA LYS A 207 -16.53 42.46 -1.84
C LYS A 207 -15.14 42.24 -2.44
N GLY A 208 -15.02 41.51 -3.54
CA GLY A 208 -13.75 41.11 -4.14
C GLY A 208 -13.00 40.02 -3.35
N HIS A 209 -13.65 39.36 -2.39
CA HIS A 209 -13.07 38.28 -1.60
C HIS A 209 -14.13 37.22 -1.28
N PHE A 210 -13.85 35.96 -1.59
CA PHE A 210 -14.74 34.84 -1.31
C PHE A 210 -14.34 34.12 -0.02
N GLU A 211 -15.26 34.07 0.95
CA GLU A 211 -15.08 33.27 2.16
C GLU A 211 -15.63 31.85 1.94
N PRO A 212 -14.82 30.79 2.15
CA PRO A 212 -15.28 29.42 1.96
C PRO A 212 -16.42 29.04 2.92
N VAL A 213 -17.30 28.15 2.48
CA VAL A 213 -18.31 27.50 3.34
C VAL A 213 -17.71 26.26 3.99
N VAL A 214 -16.90 25.52 3.22
CA VAL A 214 -16.16 24.33 3.65
C VAL A 214 -14.67 24.56 3.47
N THR A 215 -13.92 24.36 4.55
CA THR A 215 -12.46 24.34 4.51
C THR A 215 -11.99 22.91 4.25
N PRO A 216 -11.30 22.64 3.13
CA PRO A 216 -10.72 21.32 2.91
C PRO A 216 -9.65 21.01 3.96
N PRO A 217 -9.37 19.73 4.27
CA PRO A 217 -8.26 19.36 5.13
C PRO A 217 -6.95 19.96 4.62
N PRO A 218 -6.03 20.42 5.50
CA PRO A 218 -4.72 20.94 5.08
C PRO A 218 -3.89 19.97 4.23
N SER A 219 -4.19 18.66 4.35
CA SER A 219 -3.57 17.59 3.57
C SER A 219 -4.08 17.50 2.13
N ASP A 220 -5.26 18.05 1.78
CA ASP A 220 -5.80 17.96 0.42
C ASP A 220 -5.10 18.93 -0.52
N ARG A 221 -4.17 18.40 -1.33
CA ARG A 221 -3.32 19.19 -2.22
C ARG A 221 -3.99 19.56 -3.55
N ARG A 222 -5.17 19.01 -3.86
CA ARG A 222 -5.86 19.21 -5.16
C ARG A 222 -6.21 20.66 -5.44
N PHE A 223 -6.47 21.43 -4.39
CA PHE A 223 -6.97 22.81 -4.50
C PHE A 223 -5.91 23.86 -4.15
N LYS A 224 -4.63 23.55 -4.37
CA LYS A 224 -3.53 24.47 -4.04
C LYS A 224 -3.44 25.70 -4.93
N ASP A 225 -3.93 25.59 -6.15
CA ASP A 225 -3.92 26.71 -7.08
C ASP A 225 -4.82 27.85 -6.58
N LYS A 226 -4.32 29.09 -6.69
CA LYS A 226 -5.02 30.27 -6.17
C LYS A 226 -6.38 30.48 -6.82
N ALA A 227 -6.58 30.06 -8.07
CA ALA A 227 -7.85 30.22 -8.78
C ALA A 227 -9.01 29.50 -8.07
N TRP A 228 -8.75 28.41 -7.34
CA TRP A 228 -9.76 27.74 -6.52
C TRP A 228 -10.34 28.61 -5.40
N HIS A 229 -9.66 29.70 -5.05
CA HIS A 229 -10.06 30.61 -3.97
C HIS A 229 -10.31 32.05 -4.46
N GLU A 230 -9.61 32.47 -5.51
CA GLU A 230 -9.65 33.84 -6.04
C GLU A 230 -10.66 34.01 -7.20
N GLU A 231 -10.92 32.96 -7.99
CA GLU A 231 -11.82 33.05 -9.13
C GLU A 231 -13.23 32.51 -8.78
N PRO A 232 -14.30 33.32 -8.90
CA PRO A 232 -15.63 32.94 -8.42
C PRO A 232 -16.18 31.63 -9.00
N GLY A 233 -15.89 31.33 -10.27
CA GLY A 233 -16.35 30.10 -10.92
C GLY A 233 -15.70 28.84 -10.34
N PHE A 234 -14.38 28.83 -10.20
CA PHE A 234 -13.63 27.72 -9.63
C PHE A 234 -13.89 27.58 -8.12
N ALA A 235 -14.01 28.69 -7.41
CA ALA A 235 -14.39 28.69 -5.99
C ALA A 235 -15.77 28.08 -5.77
N TYR A 236 -16.78 28.46 -6.57
CA TYR A 236 -18.10 27.85 -6.50
C TYR A 236 -18.04 26.34 -6.78
N LEU A 237 -17.35 25.94 -7.85
CA LEU A 237 -17.22 24.53 -8.23
C LEU A 237 -16.53 23.68 -7.15
N GLN A 238 -15.41 24.18 -6.59
CA GLN A 238 -14.72 23.54 -5.46
C GLN A 238 -15.67 23.35 -4.28
N GLN A 239 -16.37 24.41 -3.88
CA GLN A 239 -17.21 24.39 -2.69
C GLN A 239 -18.46 23.52 -2.87
N THR A 240 -19.07 23.52 -4.06
CA THR A 240 -20.15 22.58 -4.40
C THR A 240 -19.65 21.14 -4.30
N TYR A 241 -18.48 20.84 -4.84
CA TYR A 241 -17.86 19.51 -4.71
C TYR A 241 -17.62 19.14 -3.23
N LEU A 242 -17.00 20.03 -2.44
CA LEU A 242 -16.70 19.76 -1.03
C LEU A 242 -17.98 19.55 -0.19
N LEU A 243 -19.05 20.31 -0.46
CA LEU A 243 -20.35 20.12 0.17
C LEU A 243 -20.95 18.75 -0.15
N LEU A 244 -20.96 18.37 -1.43
CA LEU A 244 -21.48 17.07 -1.86
C LEU A 244 -20.63 15.91 -1.33
N ALA A 245 -19.30 16.07 -1.30
CA ALA A 245 -18.36 15.11 -0.74
C ALA A 245 -18.60 14.89 0.76
N ASN A 246 -18.73 15.98 1.54
CA ASN A 246 -19.03 15.92 2.96
C ASN A 246 -20.41 15.31 3.21
N TRP A 247 -21.41 15.68 2.42
CA TRP A 247 -22.76 15.14 2.51
C TRP A 247 -22.79 13.63 2.27
N LEU A 248 -22.16 13.14 1.19
CA LEU A 248 -22.04 11.70 0.90
C LEU A 248 -21.31 10.95 2.01
N THR A 249 -20.20 11.52 2.50
CA THR A 249 -19.40 10.89 3.56
C THR A 249 -20.18 10.81 4.88
N GLN A 250 -20.84 11.89 5.29
CA GLN A 250 -21.70 11.91 6.47
C GLN A 250 -22.85 10.91 6.36
N MET A 251 -23.43 10.75 5.16
CA MET A 251 -24.48 9.77 4.95
C MET A 251 -23.99 8.35 5.18
N VAL A 252 -22.78 8.00 4.74
CA VAL A 252 -22.19 6.69 5.02
C VAL A 252 -21.81 6.53 6.50
N GLU A 253 -21.26 7.57 7.13
CA GLU A 253 -20.82 7.51 8.54
C GLU A 253 -21.97 7.35 9.53
N GLN A 254 -23.12 7.96 9.24
CA GLN A 254 -24.30 7.86 10.08
C GLN A 254 -25.06 6.54 9.91
N ALA A 255 -24.66 5.65 8.98
CA ALA A 255 -25.35 4.39 8.71
C ALA A 255 -25.20 3.45 9.91
N SER A 256 -26.25 3.33 10.73
CA SER A 256 -26.20 2.69 12.05
C SER A 256 -26.36 1.19 11.97
N ASP A 257 -27.13 0.66 11.03
CA ASP A 257 -27.60 -0.73 11.05
C ASP A 257 -26.76 -1.68 10.17
N LEU A 258 -25.56 -1.26 9.80
CA LEU A 258 -24.65 -2.04 8.97
C LEU A 258 -23.58 -2.74 9.82
N ASP A 259 -23.26 -3.99 9.46
CA ASP A 259 -22.14 -4.68 10.07
C ASP A 259 -20.81 -3.95 9.79
N PRO A 260 -19.79 -4.10 10.65
CA PRO A 260 -18.54 -3.36 10.53
C PRO A 260 -17.82 -3.54 9.19
N ALA A 261 -17.85 -4.73 8.59
CA ALA A 261 -17.18 -4.99 7.32
C ALA A 261 -17.90 -4.27 6.17
N THR A 262 -19.23 -4.32 6.12
CA THR A 262 -20.04 -3.58 5.15
C THR A 262 -19.84 -2.08 5.27
N ARG A 263 -19.87 -1.52 6.50
CA ARG A 263 -19.61 -0.09 6.75
C ARG A 263 -18.21 0.32 6.27
N ARG A 264 -17.19 -0.50 6.53
CA ARG A 264 -15.81 -0.25 6.08
C ARG A 264 -15.71 -0.22 4.56
N ARG A 265 -16.30 -1.19 3.87
CA ARG A 265 -16.35 -1.23 2.39
C ARG A 265 -17.04 0.01 1.84
N LEU A 266 -18.19 0.40 2.39
CA LEU A 266 -18.91 1.60 1.96
C LEU A 266 -18.08 2.87 2.13
N LYS A 267 -17.47 3.07 3.29
CA LYS A 267 -16.62 4.23 3.55
C LYS A 267 -15.46 4.28 2.55
N PHE A 268 -14.81 3.15 2.32
CA PHE A 268 -13.71 3.03 1.38
C PHE A 268 -14.12 3.38 -0.06
N PHE A 269 -15.11 2.68 -0.63
CA PHE A 269 -15.51 2.89 -2.03
C PHE A 269 -16.24 4.22 -2.26
N THR A 270 -16.92 4.76 -1.26
CA THR A 270 -17.47 6.12 -1.32
C THR A 270 -16.34 7.14 -1.40
N ARG A 271 -15.26 6.97 -0.62
CA ARG A 271 -14.07 7.82 -0.73
C ARG A 271 -13.45 7.72 -2.12
N GLN A 272 -13.31 6.51 -2.68
CA GLN A 272 -12.83 6.32 -4.06
C GLN A 272 -13.66 7.11 -5.08
N TYR A 273 -14.99 7.00 -4.99
CA TYR A 273 -15.93 7.70 -5.86
C TYR A 273 -15.82 9.23 -5.71
N VAL A 274 -15.86 9.73 -4.47
CA VAL A 274 -15.71 11.17 -4.19
C VAL A 274 -14.39 11.69 -4.73
N SER A 275 -13.28 10.99 -4.48
CA SER A 275 -11.97 11.35 -5.00
C SER A 275 -11.94 11.41 -6.51
N ALA A 276 -12.58 10.45 -7.20
CA ALA A 276 -12.66 10.40 -8.66
C ALA A 276 -13.47 11.57 -9.26
N MET A 277 -14.57 11.94 -8.62
CA MET A 277 -15.45 13.02 -9.08
C MET A 277 -14.94 14.42 -8.75
N SER A 278 -13.70 14.56 -8.25
CA SER A 278 -13.11 15.86 -7.96
C SER A 278 -12.99 16.70 -9.23
N PRO A 279 -13.41 18.00 -9.21
CA PRO A 279 -13.27 18.87 -10.37
C PRO A 279 -11.81 19.13 -10.76
N SER A 280 -10.85 18.87 -9.85
CA SER A 280 -9.43 18.93 -10.17
C SER A 280 -8.95 17.83 -11.13
N ASN A 281 -9.71 16.76 -11.29
CA ASN A 281 -9.33 15.60 -12.12
C ASN A 281 -9.74 15.73 -13.59
N PHE A 282 -10.41 16.82 -13.98
CA PHE A 282 -10.90 16.99 -15.35
C PHE A 282 -10.27 18.22 -16.02
N PRO A 283 -9.86 18.12 -17.30
CA PRO A 283 -9.18 19.21 -18.00
C PRO A 283 -9.96 20.53 -18.00
N LEU A 284 -11.28 20.46 -18.22
CA LEU A 284 -12.14 21.63 -18.40
C LEU A 284 -12.48 22.36 -17.09
N THR A 285 -12.21 21.73 -15.95
CA THR A 285 -12.54 22.27 -14.62
C THR A 285 -11.31 22.50 -13.76
N ASN A 286 -10.11 22.20 -14.25
CA ASN A 286 -8.87 22.41 -13.53
C ASN A 286 -8.16 23.69 -14.05
N PRO A 287 -8.02 24.74 -13.23
CA PRO A 287 -7.44 26.02 -13.65
C PRO A 287 -5.95 25.92 -14.01
N GLU A 288 -5.18 25.05 -13.32
CA GLU A 288 -3.77 24.83 -13.65
C GLU A 288 -3.63 24.17 -15.03
N VAL A 289 -4.48 23.17 -15.31
CA VAL A 289 -4.49 22.47 -16.59
C VAL A 289 -4.89 23.39 -17.73
N LEU A 290 -5.96 24.18 -17.57
CA LEU A 290 -6.41 25.13 -18.59
C LEU A 290 -5.31 26.14 -18.94
N ARG A 291 -4.69 26.77 -17.93
CA ARG A 291 -3.58 27.70 -18.15
C ARG A 291 -2.37 27.04 -18.80
N ARG A 292 -2.02 25.81 -18.40
CA ARG A 292 -0.89 25.08 -18.99
C ARG A 292 -1.17 24.70 -20.44
N ALA A 293 -2.38 24.24 -20.75
CA ALA A 293 -2.81 23.91 -22.10
C ALA A 293 -2.78 25.17 -22.98
N GLU A 294 -3.31 26.30 -22.52
CA GLU A 294 -3.24 27.58 -23.24
C GLU A 294 -1.78 28.02 -23.48
N ALA A 295 -0.96 28.03 -22.42
CA ALA A 295 0.44 28.45 -22.50
C ALA A 295 1.31 27.56 -23.41
N THR A 296 0.92 26.30 -23.62
CA THR A 296 1.62 25.34 -24.48
C THR A 296 0.90 25.10 -25.81
N GLN A 297 -0.17 25.85 -26.11
CA GLN A 297 -1.02 25.65 -27.29
C GLN A 297 -1.50 24.19 -27.44
N GLY A 298 -1.80 23.54 -26.32
CA GLY A 298 -2.28 22.15 -26.25
C GLY A 298 -1.18 21.09 -26.21
N ARG A 299 0.11 21.42 -26.40
CA ARG A 299 1.21 20.44 -26.38
C ARG A 299 1.34 19.70 -25.05
N SER A 300 1.00 20.32 -23.91
CA SER A 300 1.00 19.61 -22.62
C SER A 300 0.01 18.44 -22.58
N LEU A 301 -1.13 18.55 -23.28
CA LEU A 301 -2.13 17.49 -23.37
C LEU A 301 -1.69 16.37 -24.31
N LEU A 302 -0.99 16.72 -25.41
CA LEU A 302 -0.37 15.71 -26.28
C LEU A 302 0.68 14.89 -25.53
N HIS A 303 1.61 15.55 -24.84
CA HIS A 303 2.61 14.88 -24.00
C HIS A 303 1.95 14.03 -22.92
N GLY A 304 0.85 14.53 -22.33
CA GLY A 304 0.07 13.77 -21.36
C GLY A 304 -0.60 12.52 -21.94
N LEU A 305 -1.08 12.58 -23.18
CA LEU A 305 -1.59 11.41 -23.91
C LEU A 305 -0.48 10.42 -24.25
N GLU A 306 0.72 10.89 -24.63
CA GLU A 306 1.90 10.03 -24.83
C GLU A 306 2.25 9.26 -23.56
N ASN A 307 2.28 9.95 -22.42
CA ASN A 307 2.49 9.35 -21.11
C ASN A 307 1.43 8.31 -20.78
N PHE A 308 0.15 8.63 -21.00
CA PHE A 308 -0.95 7.69 -20.77
C PHE A 308 -0.85 6.42 -21.63
N LEU A 309 -0.51 6.57 -22.92
CA LEU A 309 -0.33 5.43 -23.82
C LEU A 309 0.91 4.60 -23.44
N ALA A 310 2.00 5.24 -23.05
CA ALA A 310 3.20 4.55 -22.57
C ALA A 310 2.89 3.73 -21.30
N ASP A 311 2.10 4.29 -20.37
CA ASP A 311 1.71 3.60 -19.14
C ASP A 311 0.73 2.44 -19.40
N LEU A 312 -0.12 2.54 -20.43
CA LEU A 312 -0.95 1.41 -20.90
C LEU A 312 -0.13 0.31 -21.59
N GLU A 313 0.86 0.70 -22.41
CA GLU A 313 1.76 -0.25 -23.07
C GLU A 313 2.60 -1.01 -22.06
N ARG A 314 3.17 -0.30 -21.09
CA ARG A 314 3.95 -0.92 -20.00
C ARG A 314 3.10 -1.88 -19.17
N GLY A 315 1.82 -1.60 -19.02
CA GLY A 315 0.90 -2.46 -18.28
C GLY A 315 0.20 -3.53 -19.11
N ASP A 316 0.65 -3.82 -20.33
CA ASP A 316 0.03 -4.80 -21.25
C ASP A 316 -1.49 -4.57 -21.43
N GLY A 317 -1.90 -3.31 -21.50
CA GLY A 317 -3.30 -2.90 -21.63
C GLY A 317 -3.97 -2.49 -20.32
N HIS A 318 -3.34 -2.73 -19.16
CA HIS A 318 -3.75 -2.14 -17.88
C HIS A 318 -3.03 -0.82 -17.64
N LEU A 319 -3.70 0.13 -16.99
CA LEU A 319 -3.06 1.41 -16.68
C LEU A 319 -2.10 1.25 -15.50
N GLN A 320 -0.80 1.19 -15.79
CA GLN A 320 0.26 1.20 -14.79
C GLN A 320 0.85 2.61 -14.70
N ILE A 321 0.33 3.44 -13.80
CA ILE A 321 0.72 4.85 -13.65
C ILE A 321 2.20 4.99 -13.26
N ASN A 322 2.97 5.78 -14.02
CA ASN A 322 4.36 6.06 -13.69
C ASN A 322 4.49 7.05 -12.52
N MET A 323 4.78 6.57 -11.32
CA MET A 323 4.85 7.43 -10.13
C MET A 323 6.24 8.00 -9.85
N THR A 324 7.28 7.51 -10.51
CA THR A 324 8.66 7.99 -10.35
C THR A 324 9.45 7.76 -11.63
N ASP A 325 10.50 8.53 -11.86
CA ASP A 325 11.54 8.17 -12.81
C ASP A 325 12.23 6.88 -12.31
N ALA A 326 12.04 5.78 -13.04
CA ALA A 326 12.62 4.48 -12.72
C ALA A 326 14.08 4.36 -13.14
N ASP A 327 14.49 5.11 -14.19
CA ASP A 327 15.86 5.09 -14.71
C ASP A 327 16.81 5.88 -13.81
N ALA A 328 16.25 6.80 -13.00
CA ALA A 328 16.99 7.53 -11.99
C ALA A 328 17.53 6.66 -10.84
N PHE A 329 17.03 5.43 -10.65
CA PHE A 329 17.39 4.59 -9.51
C PHE A 329 17.96 3.23 -9.90
N GLY A 330 18.92 2.76 -9.12
CA GLY A 330 19.53 1.44 -9.25
C GLY A 330 20.00 0.91 -7.91
N LEU A 331 19.55 -0.31 -7.57
CA LEU A 331 19.98 -1.02 -6.36
C LEU A 331 21.50 -1.28 -6.41
N GLY A 332 22.19 -0.94 -5.32
CA GLY A 332 23.64 -0.98 -5.21
C GLY A 332 24.38 0.14 -5.96
N LYS A 333 23.67 1.03 -6.66
CA LYS A 333 24.25 2.21 -7.35
C LYS A 333 23.94 3.52 -6.63
N ASN A 334 22.67 3.73 -6.29
CA ASN A 334 22.21 4.90 -5.53
C ASN A 334 21.11 4.59 -4.49
N LEU A 335 20.65 3.34 -4.42
CA LEU A 335 19.79 2.81 -3.36
C LEU A 335 20.45 1.58 -2.72
N ALA A 336 20.17 1.29 -1.46
CA ALA A 336 20.73 0.15 -0.72
C ALA A 336 22.27 0.15 -0.75
N LEU A 337 22.85 1.28 -0.35
CA LEU A 337 24.28 1.56 -0.45
C LEU A 337 25.07 1.23 0.82
N SER A 338 24.42 0.79 1.89
CA SER A 338 25.15 0.46 3.13
C SER A 338 26.12 -0.71 2.85
N PRO A 339 27.43 -0.53 3.07
CA PRO A 339 28.42 -1.54 2.71
C PRO A 339 28.24 -2.78 3.58
N GLY A 340 28.27 -3.97 2.98
CA GLY A 340 28.05 -5.23 3.68
C GLY A 340 28.40 -6.43 2.82
N LYS A 341 28.30 -7.63 3.40
CA LYS A 341 28.54 -8.91 2.72
C LYS A 341 27.36 -9.84 2.91
N VAL A 342 27.01 -10.58 1.87
CA VAL A 342 26.10 -11.73 1.98
C VAL A 342 26.90 -12.89 2.59
N ILE A 343 26.51 -13.31 3.80
CA ILE A 343 27.23 -14.34 4.59
C ILE A 343 26.51 -15.68 4.65
N PHE A 344 25.24 -15.72 4.25
CA PHE A 344 24.44 -16.95 4.18
C PHE A 344 23.35 -16.80 3.11
N LYS A 345 22.99 -17.92 2.49
CA LYS A 345 21.94 -18.00 1.47
C LYS A 345 21.24 -19.36 1.52
N ASN A 346 19.92 -19.36 1.40
CA ASN A 346 19.11 -20.54 1.14
C ASN A 346 18.00 -20.19 0.13
N ASP A 347 16.99 -21.05 0.00
CA ASP A 347 15.91 -20.86 -0.98
C ASP A 347 15.03 -19.62 -0.74
N LEU A 348 14.95 -19.12 0.50
CA LEU A 348 14.08 -17.99 0.87
C LEU A 348 14.83 -16.70 1.18
N ILE A 349 16.06 -16.76 1.68
CA ILE A 349 16.79 -15.57 2.13
C ILE A 349 18.24 -15.54 1.68
N GLU A 350 18.72 -14.32 1.48
CA GLU A 350 20.13 -13.95 1.64
C GLU A 350 20.26 -13.20 2.97
N LEU A 351 21.24 -13.56 3.79
CA LEU A 351 21.55 -12.85 5.03
C LEU A 351 22.75 -11.94 4.82
N ILE A 352 22.54 -10.65 5.02
CA ILE A 352 23.55 -9.60 4.85
C ILE A 352 24.07 -9.22 6.22
N GLN A 353 25.40 -9.19 6.41
CA GLN A 353 26.05 -8.49 7.52
C GLN A 353 26.63 -7.18 7.01
N TYR A 354 26.25 -6.06 7.63
CA TYR A 354 26.81 -4.75 7.28
C TYR A 354 28.17 -4.53 7.91
N SER A 355 29.02 -3.80 7.18
CA SER A 355 30.35 -3.40 7.63
C SER A 355 30.22 -2.36 8.74
N PRO A 356 30.95 -2.50 9.86
CA PRO A 356 30.87 -1.54 10.96
C PRO A 356 31.40 -0.17 10.54
N SER A 357 30.84 0.91 11.08
CA SER A 357 31.34 2.28 10.88
C SER A 357 31.96 2.89 12.15
N THR A 358 32.20 2.06 13.16
CA THR A 358 32.79 2.42 14.46
C THR A 358 33.85 1.37 14.82
N ASP A 359 34.86 1.73 15.64
CA ASP A 359 35.92 0.80 16.06
C ASP A 359 35.43 -0.25 17.08
N VAL A 360 34.36 0.07 17.79
CA VAL A 360 33.69 -0.80 18.76
C VAL A 360 32.20 -0.87 18.46
N VAL A 361 31.59 -2.02 18.76
CA VAL A 361 30.17 -2.31 18.56
C VAL A 361 29.59 -3.02 19.77
N HIS A 362 28.27 -3.02 19.95
CA HIS A 362 27.63 -3.84 20.97
C HIS A 362 27.86 -5.34 20.76
N GLU A 363 28.02 -6.08 21.86
CA GLU A 363 28.26 -7.52 21.84
C GLU A 363 27.13 -8.28 21.15
N ARG A 364 25.87 -7.98 21.49
CA ARG A 364 24.72 -8.64 20.87
C ARG A 364 24.39 -7.97 19.54
N PRO A 365 24.36 -8.70 18.42
CA PRO A 365 23.98 -8.15 17.13
C PRO A 365 22.49 -7.85 17.04
N LEU A 366 22.14 -7.02 16.07
CA LEU A 366 20.76 -6.76 15.64
C LEU A 366 20.48 -7.57 14.37
N LEU A 367 19.44 -8.42 14.39
CA LEU A 367 18.89 -9.06 13.19
C LEU A 367 17.60 -8.34 12.76
N ILE A 368 17.60 -7.82 11.55
CA ILE A 368 16.45 -7.19 10.91
C ILE A 368 15.70 -8.23 10.08
N VAL A 369 14.43 -8.44 10.43
CA VAL A 369 13.45 -9.28 9.73
C VAL A 369 12.44 -8.35 9.02
N PRO A 370 12.69 -7.98 7.75
CA PRO A 370 11.80 -7.07 7.04
C PRO A 370 10.52 -7.78 6.58
N ALA A 371 9.57 -6.99 6.08
CA ALA A 371 8.46 -7.52 5.31
C ALA A 371 8.96 -8.16 4.00
N TRP A 372 8.24 -9.17 3.52
CA TRP A 372 8.41 -9.71 2.16
C TRP A 372 7.27 -9.28 1.21
N ILE A 373 6.36 -8.43 1.70
CA ILE A 373 5.44 -7.64 0.87
C ILE A 373 6.20 -6.34 0.55
N ASN A 374 6.71 -6.25 -0.69
CA ASN A 374 7.80 -5.37 -1.12
C ASN A 374 9.18 -5.74 -0.50
N LYS A 375 10.23 -5.10 -1.00
CA LYS A 375 11.63 -5.45 -0.72
C LYS A 375 12.19 -4.74 0.53
N PHE A 376 13.24 -5.30 1.12
CA PHE A 376 13.79 -4.82 2.39
C PHE A 376 14.35 -3.40 2.35
N TYR A 377 14.75 -2.90 1.17
CA TYR A 377 15.54 -1.69 1.04
C TYR A 377 14.78 -0.40 1.39
N ILE A 378 13.50 -0.48 1.77
CA ILE A 378 12.85 0.61 2.50
C ILE A 378 13.62 1.00 3.77
N LEU A 379 14.30 0.03 4.41
CA LEU A 379 15.15 0.25 5.58
C LEU A 379 16.55 0.75 5.21
N ASP A 380 16.92 0.72 3.93
CA ASP A 380 18.22 1.15 3.40
C ASP A 380 18.05 1.85 2.04
N LEU A 381 17.28 2.95 2.01
CA LEU A 381 17.05 3.72 0.79
C LEU A 381 18.33 4.44 0.33
N GLN A 382 18.35 5.77 0.41
CA GLN A 382 19.56 6.57 0.17
C GLN A 382 20.32 6.76 1.49
N PRO A 383 21.61 7.15 1.44
CA PRO A 383 22.40 7.36 2.66
C PRO A 383 21.86 8.41 3.64
N ARG A 384 20.93 9.28 3.20
CA ARG A 384 20.28 10.32 4.02
C ARG A 384 19.05 9.82 4.80
N ASN A 385 18.44 8.73 4.35
CA ASN A 385 17.20 8.17 4.89
C ASN A 385 17.31 6.64 5.09
N SER A 386 18.54 6.13 5.24
CA SER A 386 18.81 4.73 5.56
C SER A 386 18.79 4.51 7.08
N PHE A 387 17.87 3.66 7.53
CA PHE A 387 17.80 3.18 8.92
C PHE A 387 18.96 2.22 9.23
N VAL A 388 19.30 1.34 8.29
CA VAL A 388 20.44 0.42 8.42
C VAL A 388 21.73 1.18 8.70
N LYS A 389 22.04 2.19 7.88
CA LYS A 389 23.21 3.04 8.08
C LYS A 389 23.20 3.73 9.43
N TYR A 390 22.03 4.20 9.87
CA TYR A 390 21.88 4.79 11.20
C TYR A 390 22.19 3.77 12.31
N ALA A 391 21.62 2.56 12.25
CA ALA A 391 21.86 1.52 13.25
C ALA A 391 23.33 1.08 13.31
N VAL A 392 23.99 0.95 12.15
CA VAL A 392 25.45 0.69 12.08
C VAL A 392 26.23 1.83 12.74
N ALA A 393 25.86 3.08 12.49
CA ALA A 393 26.51 4.25 13.08
C ALA A 393 26.28 4.39 14.59
N GLN A 394 25.21 3.79 15.14
CA GLN A 394 25.00 3.69 16.60
C GLN A 394 25.83 2.58 17.25
N GLY A 395 26.68 1.88 16.48
CA GLY A 395 27.56 0.84 17.01
C GLY A 395 26.87 -0.53 17.16
N PHE A 396 25.80 -0.82 16.42
CA PHE A 396 25.25 -2.18 16.37
C PHE A 396 25.95 -2.99 15.27
N THR A 397 26.24 -4.28 15.53
CA THR A 397 26.51 -5.23 14.44
C THR A 397 25.16 -5.58 13.80
N VAL A 398 24.91 -5.11 12.58
CA VAL A 398 23.59 -5.26 11.93
C VAL A 398 23.62 -6.38 10.90
N PHE A 399 22.69 -7.31 11.05
CA PHE A 399 22.30 -8.31 10.06
C PHE A 399 20.93 -7.97 9.50
N LEU A 400 20.71 -8.21 8.21
CA LEU A 400 19.41 -8.02 7.56
C LEU A 400 19.11 -9.19 6.64
N MET A 401 17.87 -9.69 6.71
CA MET A 401 17.37 -10.70 5.79
C MET A 401 16.86 -10.05 4.50
N SER A 402 17.39 -10.48 3.36
CA SER A 402 16.87 -10.17 2.03
C SER A 402 16.05 -11.35 1.52
N TRP A 403 14.71 -11.21 1.53
CA TRP A 403 13.80 -12.22 1.01
C TRP A 403 13.93 -12.38 -0.51
N ARG A 404 13.85 -13.63 -0.97
CA ARG A 404 13.73 -13.96 -2.40
C ARG A 404 12.36 -13.55 -2.94
N ASN A 405 12.31 -13.09 -4.19
CA ASN A 405 11.03 -12.86 -4.86
C ASN A 405 10.51 -14.21 -5.38
N PRO A 406 9.39 -14.73 -4.86
CA PRO A 406 9.00 -16.10 -5.13
C PRO A 406 8.61 -16.33 -6.59
N ASN A 407 8.94 -17.52 -7.08
CA ASN A 407 8.50 -18.03 -8.37
C ASN A 407 7.67 -19.31 -8.18
N LYS A 408 7.27 -19.97 -9.27
CA LYS A 408 6.47 -21.20 -9.21
C LYS A 408 7.10 -22.32 -8.38
N GLN A 409 8.43 -22.37 -8.28
CA GLN A 409 9.13 -23.40 -7.49
C GLN A 409 8.87 -23.22 -6.00
N LEU A 410 8.62 -21.99 -5.54
CA LEU A 410 8.34 -21.67 -4.14
C LEU A 410 6.84 -21.64 -3.82
N ALA A 411 5.96 -21.97 -4.76
CA ALA A 411 4.49 -21.93 -4.59
C ALA A 411 3.99 -22.73 -3.38
N HIS A 412 4.68 -23.84 -3.08
CA HIS A 412 4.37 -24.77 -1.99
C HIS A 412 4.84 -24.29 -0.61
N LYS A 413 5.68 -23.25 -0.54
CA LYS A 413 6.19 -22.73 0.73
C LYS A 413 5.03 -22.20 1.57
N ARG A 414 4.98 -22.64 2.81
CA ARG A 414 3.99 -22.30 3.83
C ARG A 414 4.48 -21.17 4.72
N PHE A 415 3.61 -20.62 5.55
CA PHE A 415 4.00 -19.64 6.56
C PHE A 415 5.10 -20.15 7.51
N GLU A 416 5.07 -21.45 7.85
CA GLU A 416 6.08 -22.07 8.73
C GLU A 416 7.46 -22.25 8.07
N ASP A 417 7.51 -22.39 6.74
CA ASP A 417 8.78 -22.44 6.01
C ASP A 417 9.50 -21.09 6.07
N TYR A 418 8.75 -19.98 6.02
CA TYR A 418 9.31 -18.64 6.22
C TYR A 418 9.89 -18.45 7.63
N LEU A 419 9.36 -19.15 8.64
CA LEU A 419 9.95 -19.12 9.98
C LEU A 419 11.25 -19.94 10.03
N THR A 420 11.22 -21.15 9.47
CA THR A 420 12.33 -22.11 9.51
C THR A 420 13.50 -21.68 8.65
N ASP A 421 13.26 -21.44 7.38
CA ASP A 421 14.27 -21.02 6.40
C ASP A 421 14.53 -19.51 6.45
N GLY A 422 13.78 -18.75 7.25
CA GLY A 422 13.99 -17.33 7.47
C GLY A 422 14.70 -17.04 8.80
N PRO A 423 14.02 -16.48 9.81
CA PRO A 423 14.67 -16.04 11.04
C PRO A 423 15.41 -17.14 11.81
N LEU A 424 14.90 -18.38 11.85
CA LEU A 424 15.58 -19.46 12.57
C LEU A 424 16.92 -19.82 11.92
N ALA A 425 16.93 -20.03 10.59
CA ALA A 425 18.16 -20.25 9.84
C ALA A 425 19.13 -19.07 9.94
N ALA A 426 18.62 -17.83 9.94
CA ALA A 426 19.44 -16.63 10.08
C ALA A 426 20.14 -16.57 11.46
N LEU A 427 19.43 -16.93 12.53
CA LEU A 427 20.00 -16.97 13.89
C LEU A 427 21.11 -18.01 13.99
N ASP A 428 20.92 -19.21 13.42
CA ASP A 428 21.95 -20.25 13.38
C ASP A 428 23.17 -19.80 12.56
N ALA A 429 22.95 -19.12 11.42
CA ALA A 429 24.02 -18.56 10.60
C ALA A 429 24.81 -17.45 11.32
N ILE A 430 24.13 -16.58 12.09
CA ILE A 430 24.80 -15.55 12.92
C ILE A 430 25.69 -16.20 13.98
N GLU A 431 25.15 -17.16 14.74
CA GLU A 431 25.91 -17.87 15.76
C GLU A 431 27.13 -18.57 15.16
N GLN A 432 26.96 -19.22 14.00
CA GLN A 432 28.06 -19.83 13.28
C GLN A 432 29.10 -18.80 12.80
N HIS A 433 28.66 -17.66 12.25
CA HIS A 433 29.54 -16.68 11.63
C HIS A 433 30.39 -15.91 12.65
N ILE A 434 29.77 -15.41 13.73
CA ILE A 434 30.43 -14.54 14.72
C ILE A 434 30.59 -15.16 16.12
N GLY A 435 30.02 -16.35 16.37
CA GLY A 435 30.12 -17.02 17.66
C GLY A 435 29.24 -16.45 18.77
N VAL A 436 28.24 -15.63 18.42
CA VAL A 436 27.32 -15.02 19.38
C VAL A 436 25.93 -15.62 19.22
N ARG A 437 25.46 -16.30 20.27
CA ARG A 437 24.12 -16.91 20.32
C ARG A 437 23.01 -15.90 20.60
N GLU A 438 23.28 -14.89 21.43
CA GLU A 438 22.29 -13.92 21.89
C GLU A 438 22.09 -12.79 20.87
N VAL A 439 20.85 -12.56 20.43
CA VAL A 439 20.52 -11.61 19.36
C VAL A 439 19.36 -10.70 19.77
N SER A 440 19.36 -9.46 19.27
CA SER A 440 18.19 -8.56 19.30
C SER A 440 17.50 -8.56 17.94
N LEU A 441 16.17 -8.57 17.92
CA LEU A 441 15.40 -8.53 16.68
C LEU A 441 14.87 -7.11 16.38
N LEU A 442 14.75 -6.78 15.10
CA LEU A 442 13.87 -5.73 14.62
C LEU A 442 13.03 -6.27 13.47
N ASN A 443 11.72 -6.14 13.61
CA ASN A 443 10.76 -6.80 12.75
C ASN A 443 9.82 -5.76 12.15
N TYR A 444 9.60 -5.83 10.83
CA TYR A 444 8.80 -4.84 10.11
C TYR A 444 7.56 -5.45 9.49
N CYS A 445 6.39 -4.88 9.78
CA CYS A 445 5.09 -5.28 9.24
C CYS A 445 4.85 -6.81 9.39
N ILE A 446 4.66 -7.55 8.29
CA ILE A 446 4.46 -9.01 8.32
C ILE A 446 5.65 -9.79 8.89
N GLY A 447 6.88 -9.24 8.82
CA GLY A 447 8.04 -9.79 9.52
C GLY A 447 7.85 -9.80 11.05
N GLY A 448 7.11 -8.83 11.60
CA GLY A 448 6.74 -8.78 13.01
C GLY A 448 5.71 -9.85 13.40
N ILE A 449 4.80 -10.20 12.50
CA ILE A 449 3.84 -11.30 12.70
C ILE A 449 4.61 -12.62 12.79
N LEU A 450 5.52 -12.85 11.83
CA LEU A 450 6.37 -14.02 11.79
C LEU A 450 7.26 -14.14 13.05
N ALA A 451 7.86 -13.02 13.46
CA ALA A 451 8.68 -12.97 14.67
C ALA A 451 7.87 -13.19 15.94
N SER A 452 6.63 -12.69 16.03
CA SER A 452 5.75 -12.94 17.18
C SER A 452 5.40 -14.42 17.33
N VAL A 453 5.10 -15.09 16.21
CA VAL A 453 4.91 -16.54 16.15
C VAL A 453 6.19 -17.28 16.58
N GLY A 454 7.34 -16.86 16.05
CA GLY A 454 8.64 -17.42 16.40
C GLY A 454 8.99 -17.29 17.88
N LEU A 455 8.80 -16.10 18.47
CA LEU A 455 9.06 -15.83 19.88
C LEU A 455 8.12 -16.61 20.80
N ALA A 456 6.84 -16.73 20.46
CA ALA A 456 5.89 -17.54 21.23
C ALA A 456 6.30 -19.03 21.20
N ARG A 457 6.73 -19.53 20.03
CA ARG A 457 7.27 -20.89 19.91
C ARG A 457 8.55 -21.07 20.73
N MET A 458 9.50 -20.12 20.65
CA MET A 458 10.73 -20.15 21.43
C MET A 458 10.45 -20.17 22.93
N ALA A 459 9.51 -19.34 23.40
CA ALA A 459 9.08 -19.33 24.80
C ALA A 459 8.50 -20.68 25.24
N ALA A 460 7.67 -21.30 24.40
CA ALA A 460 7.09 -22.63 24.68
C ALA A 460 8.15 -23.75 24.73
N LEU A 461 9.25 -23.61 23.99
CA LEU A 461 10.34 -24.58 23.93
C LEU A 461 11.53 -24.25 24.85
N GLY A 462 11.50 -23.11 25.53
CA GLY A 462 12.61 -22.64 26.38
C GLY A 462 13.84 -22.17 25.60
N ASP A 463 13.68 -21.75 24.34
CA ASP A 463 14.77 -21.12 23.58
C ASP A 463 14.86 -19.63 23.94
N ASP A 464 15.99 -19.25 24.54
CA ASP A 464 16.21 -17.95 25.16
C ASP A 464 17.13 -17.03 24.34
N ARG A 465 17.45 -17.39 23.09
CA ARG A 465 18.47 -16.69 22.29
C ARG A 465 18.11 -15.24 21.93
N ILE A 466 16.83 -14.86 21.98
CA ILE A 466 16.40 -13.48 21.69
C ILE A 466 16.30 -12.65 22.97
N LYS A 467 17.12 -11.61 23.08
CA LYS A 467 17.23 -10.78 24.30
C LYS A 467 16.41 -9.48 24.24
N SER A 468 16.04 -9.03 23.06
CA SER A 468 15.06 -7.95 22.86
C SER A 468 14.44 -8.05 21.46
N SER A 469 13.25 -7.48 21.27
CA SER A 469 12.57 -7.49 19.97
C SER A 469 11.85 -6.17 19.69
N THR A 470 12.18 -5.54 18.56
CA THR A 470 11.50 -4.34 18.06
C THR A 470 10.43 -4.75 17.06
N PHE A 471 9.23 -4.18 17.16
CA PHE A 471 8.11 -4.37 16.24
C PHE A 471 7.74 -3.03 15.64
N LEU A 472 7.92 -2.89 14.33
CA LEU A 472 7.59 -1.68 13.60
C LEU A 472 6.30 -1.93 12.82
N VAL A 473 5.24 -1.16 13.12
CA VAL A 473 3.93 -1.18 12.45
C VAL A 473 3.39 -2.61 12.25
N THR A 474 3.40 -3.39 13.32
CA THR A 474 2.98 -4.79 13.36
C THR A 474 1.65 -4.91 14.09
N MET A 475 0.65 -5.51 13.43
CA MET A 475 -0.64 -5.79 14.07
C MET A 475 -0.56 -7.04 14.95
N PHE A 476 -1.17 -6.96 16.13
CA PHE A 476 -1.29 -8.06 17.10
C PHE A 476 -2.75 -8.48 17.33
N ASP A 477 -3.70 -7.67 16.88
CA ASP A 477 -5.13 -7.98 16.85
C ASP A 477 -5.72 -7.57 15.50
N PHE A 478 -6.27 -8.53 14.77
CA PHE A 478 -6.84 -8.36 13.43
C PHE A 478 -8.35 -8.11 13.44
N THR A 479 -8.96 -7.84 14.60
CA THR A 479 -10.39 -7.51 14.71
C THR A 479 -10.74 -6.27 13.87
N ASP A 480 -9.86 -5.28 13.86
CA ASP A 480 -9.92 -4.14 12.94
C ASP A 480 -8.64 -4.04 12.11
N PRO A 481 -8.56 -4.71 10.94
CA PRO A 481 -7.35 -4.74 10.12
C PRO A 481 -7.17 -3.46 9.28
N GLY A 482 -7.92 -2.39 9.58
CA GLY A 482 -7.92 -1.17 8.79
C GLY A 482 -8.51 -1.37 7.40
N GLU A 483 -8.13 -0.50 6.47
CA GLU A 483 -8.70 -0.48 5.11
C GLU A 483 -8.34 -1.70 4.28
N ILE A 484 -7.25 -2.41 4.61
CA ILE A 484 -6.89 -3.68 3.98
C ILE A 484 -8.01 -4.72 4.13
N GLY A 485 -8.78 -4.67 5.23
CA GLY A 485 -9.93 -5.54 5.44
C GLY A 485 -11.03 -5.41 4.38
N VAL A 486 -11.00 -4.41 3.50
CA VAL A 486 -11.93 -4.29 2.37
C VAL A 486 -11.66 -5.35 1.30
N PHE A 487 -10.39 -5.75 1.14
CA PHE A 487 -9.94 -6.73 0.14
C PHE A 487 -9.92 -8.16 0.67
N VAL A 488 -10.09 -8.33 1.99
CA VAL A 488 -10.05 -9.63 2.64
C VAL A 488 -11.45 -10.05 3.05
N ASP A 489 -11.97 -11.07 2.37
CA ASP A 489 -13.19 -11.74 2.78
C ASP A 489 -13.17 -13.22 2.42
N ALA A 490 -14.03 -14.00 3.09
CA ALA A 490 -14.07 -15.45 2.92
C ALA A 490 -14.51 -15.88 1.51
N GLU A 491 -15.30 -15.06 0.81
CA GLU A 491 -15.77 -15.36 -0.55
C GLU A 491 -14.66 -15.12 -1.59
N ASN A 492 -13.86 -14.07 -1.41
CA ASN A 492 -12.68 -13.75 -2.21
C ASN A 492 -11.53 -14.71 -1.98
N LEU A 493 -11.44 -15.29 -0.78
CA LEU A 493 -10.37 -16.20 -0.44
C LEU A 493 -10.38 -17.44 -1.36
N ASP A 494 -11.54 -18.01 -1.64
CA ASP A 494 -11.64 -19.18 -2.52
C ASP A 494 -11.21 -18.82 -3.97
N ALA A 495 -11.64 -17.66 -4.48
CA ALA A 495 -11.22 -17.17 -5.79
C ALA A 495 -9.71 -16.84 -5.86
N MET A 496 -9.17 -16.27 -4.78
CA MET A 496 -7.73 -16.02 -4.64
C MET A 496 -6.94 -17.33 -4.58
N GLU A 497 -7.43 -18.32 -3.86
CA GLU A 497 -6.81 -19.65 -3.78
C GLU A 497 -6.85 -20.36 -5.13
N GLU A 498 -7.97 -20.32 -5.86
CA GLU A 498 -8.07 -20.88 -7.21
C GLU A 498 -7.07 -20.22 -8.17
N HIS A 499 -7.04 -18.88 -8.18
CA HIS A 499 -6.09 -18.10 -9.00
C HIS A 499 -4.64 -18.43 -8.66
N THR A 500 -4.28 -18.35 -7.37
CA THR A 500 -2.90 -18.56 -6.92
C THR A 500 -2.46 -20.01 -7.03
N GLN A 501 -3.37 -20.99 -6.98
CA GLN A 501 -3.06 -22.39 -7.29
C GLN A 501 -2.72 -22.58 -8.76
N ALA A 502 -3.38 -21.87 -9.67
CA ALA A 502 -3.10 -21.92 -11.10
C ALA A 502 -1.77 -21.24 -11.47
N THR A 503 -1.48 -20.08 -10.87
CA THR A 503 -0.26 -19.30 -11.15
C THR A 503 0.95 -19.74 -10.31
N GLY A 504 0.71 -20.30 -9.12
CA GLY A 504 1.69 -20.61 -8.07
C GLY A 504 1.96 -19.46 -7.08
N PHE A 505 1.50 -18.26 -7.38
CA PHE A 505 1.73 -17.06 -6.56
C PHE A 505 0.73 -15.95 -6.91
N LEU A 506 0.51 -15.01 -5.98
CA LEU A 506 -0.14 -13.74 -6.30
C LEU A 506 0.88 -12.81 -6.96
N GLU A 507 0.53 -12.29 -8.14
CA GLU A 507 1.34 -11.34 -8.89
C GLU A 507 1.44 -9.99 -8.17
N SER A 508 2.61 -9.36 -8.27
CA SER A 508 2.93 -8.08 -7.62
C SER A 508 1.95 -6.95 -7.95
N ARG A 509 1.39 -6.94 -9.16
CA ARG A 509 0.41 -5.95 -9.62
C ARG A 509 -0.82 -5.84 -8.72
N HIS A 510 -1.27 -6.96 -8.14
CA HIS A 510 -2.44 -6.96 -7.27
C HIS A 510 -2.18 -6.16 -5.99
N MET A 511 -1.01 -6.39 -5.37
CA MET A 511 -0.59 -5.65 -4.18
C MET A 511 -0.35 -4.17 -4.50
N ALA A 512 0.27 -3.86 -5.65
CA ALA A 512 0.47 -2.48 -6.09
C ALA A 512 -0.86 -1.72 -6.25
N THR A 513 -1.84 -2.31 -6.92
CA THR A 513 -3.19 -1.72 -7.07
C THR A 513 -3.86 -1.52 -5.72
N MET A 514 -3.77 -2.50 -4.82
CA MET A 514 -4.33 -2.39 -3.47
C MET A 514 -3.76 -1.18 -2.73
N PHE A 515 -2.42 -1.03 -2.69
CA PHE A 515 -1.77 0.08 -1.98
C PHE A 515 -2.08 1.44 -2.60
N GLN A 516 -2.20 1.54 -3.93
CA GLN A 516 -2.62 2.77 -4.61
C GLN A 516 -4.03 3.20 -4.18
N LEU A 517 -4.97 2.25 -4.06
CA LEU A 517 -6.34 2.53 -3.65
C LEU A 517 -6.46 2.94 -2.17
N LEU A 518 -5.54 2.51 -1.30
CA LEU A 518 -5.51 2.96 0.10
C LEU A 518 -5.21 4.46 0.25
N ARG A 519 -4.59 5.08 -0.76
CA ARG A 519 -4.24 6.51 -0.80
C ARG A 519 -4.54 7.11 -2.17
N GLU A 520 -5.78 6.94 -2.63
CA GLU A 520 -6.15 7.21 -4.02
C GLU A 520 -5.93 8.67 -4.46
N ASN A 521 -6.13 9.63 -3.55
CA ASN A 521 -5.91 11.04 -3.88
C ASN A 521 -4.43 11.33 -4.20
N ASP A 522 -3.53 10.77 -3.38
CA ASP A 522 -2.10 11.02 -3.47
C ASP A 522 -1.38 10.11 -4.47
N LEU A 523 -1.83 8.85 -4.61
CA LEU A 523 -1.17 7.82 -5.42
C LEU A 523 -1.82 7.58 -6.79
N ILE A 524 -3.07 8.00 -7.01
CA ILE A 524 -3.75 7.89 -8.31
C ILE A 524 -3.98 9.28 -8.89
N TRP A 525 -4.82 10.10 -8.25
CA TRP A 525 -5.31 11.35 -8.85
C TRP A 525 -4.23 12.42 -8.99
N SER A 526 -3.34 12.56 -8.01
CA SER A 526 -2.19 13.46 -8.10
C SER A 526 -1.30 13.14 -9.31
N PHE A 527 -1.01 11.86 -9.58
CA PHE A 527 -0.22 11.44 -10.73
C PHE A 527 -1.01 11.51 -12.03
N PHE A 528 -2.30 11.18 -12.01
CA PHE A 528 -3.18 11.34 -13.16
C PHE A 528 -3.18 12.80 -13.67
N VAL A 529 -3.37 13.75 -12.76
CA VAL A 529 -3.36 15.18 -13.09
C VAL A 529 -1.99 15.63 -13.58
N ASN A 530 -0.90 15.28 -12.87
CA ASN A 530 0.43 15.73 -13.26
C ASN A 530 0.91 15.09 -14.57
N ASN A 531 0.81 13.78 -14.72
CA ASN A 531 1.37 13.06 -15.84
C ASN A 531 0.54 13.26 -17.11
N TYR A 532 -0.79 13.19 -17.00
CA TYR A 532 -1.66 13.11 -18.18
C TYR A 532 -2.37 14.43 -18.50
N LEU A 533 -2.73 15.23 -17.49
CA LEU A 533 -3.40 16.51 -17.75
C LEU A 533 -2.41 17.66 -17.91
N LEU A 534 -1.33 17.67 -17.12
CA LEU A 534 -0.30 18.70 -17.16
C LEU A 534 0.89 18.33 -18.06
N GLY A 535 0.97 17.08 -18.52
CA GLY A 535 2.07 16.58 -19.34
C GLY A 535 3.43 16.71 -18.64
N LYS A 536 3.48 16.43 -17.34
CA LYS A 536 4.72 16.46 -16.55
C LYS A 536 5.29 15.05 -16.44
N ASP A 537 6.61 14.93 -16.59
CA ASP A 537 7.28 13.67 -16.31
C ASP A 537 7.42 13.46 -14.79
N PRO A 538 7.30 12.21 -14.30
CA PRO A 538 7.39 11.92 -12.89
C PRO A 538 8.79 12.24 -12.36
N GLN A 539 8.84 12.83 -11.17
CA GLN A 539 10.11 13.18 -10.54
C GLN A 539 10.77 11.95 -9.89
N PRO A 540 12.11 11.89 -9.79
CA PRO A 540 12.79 10.84 -9.04
C PRO A 540 12.41 10.88 -7.56
N PHE A 541 11.69 9.86 -7.09
CA PHE A 541 11.32 9.73 -5.69
C PHE A 541 11.51 8.28 -5.21
N ASP A 542 12.51 8.09 -4.35
CA ASP A 542 12.99 6.79 -3.88
C ASP A 542 11.91 5.93 -3.21
N LEU A 543 11.03 6.55 -2.41
CA LEU A 543 9.94 5.84 -1.75
C LEU A 543 8.91 5.30 -2.76
N LEU A 544 8.63 6.04 -3.84
CA LEU A 544 7.70 5.58 -4.86
C LEU A 544 8.35 4.54 -5.77
N TYR A 545 9.67 4.62 -5.99
CA TYR A 545 10.44 3.56 -6.64
C TYR A 545 10.32 2.25 -5.85
N TRP A 546 10.54 2.30 -4.54
CA TRP A 546 10.33 1.14 -3.66
C TRP A 546 8.90 0.59 -3.73
N ASN A 547 7.90 1.47 -3.72
CA ASN A 547 6.49 1.05 -3.75
C ASN A 547 6.11 0.37 -5.08
N ALA A 548 6.72 0.79 -6.20
CA ALA A 548 6.52 0.19 -7.51
C ALA A 548 7.27 -1.15 -7.67
N ASP A 549 8.39 -1.33 -6.98
CA ASP A 549 9.21 -2.55 -6.97
C ASP A 549 8.64 -3.62 -6.00
N ALA A 550 7.39 -3.99 -6.25
CA ALA A 550 6.64 -4.93 -5.44
C ALA A 550 7.12 -6.38 -5.60
N THR A 551 6.68 -7.28 -4.73
CA THR A 551 7.05 -8.72 -4.73
C THR A 551 5.84 -9.60 -4.97
N ARG A 552 6.07 -10.82 -5.46
CA ARG A 552 5.04 -11.86 -5.53
C ARG A 552 4.83 -12.50 -4.16
N LEU A 553 3.69 -13.16 -3.95
CA LEU A 553 3.41 -13.91 -2.71
C LEU A 553 3.08 -15.38 -3.02
N PRO A 554 3.75 -16.39 -2.43
CA PRO A 554 3.46 -17.79 -2.75
C PRO A 554 2.04 -18.17 -2.36
N ALA A 555 1.41 -19.03 -3.17
CA ALA A 555 0.03 -19.42 -3.00
C ALA A 555 -0.28 -19.99 -1.60
N THR A 556 0.50 -20.98 -1.15
CA THR A 556 0.23 -21.63 0.14
C THR A 556 0.48 -20.70 1.32
N MET A 557 1.59 -19.95 1.31
CA MET A 557 1.88 -18.95 2.34
C MET A 557 0.78 -17.88 2.44
N LEU A 558 0.33 -17.33 1.31
CA LEU A 558 -0.71 -16.29 1.29
C LEU A 558 -2.04 -16.81 1.86
N SER A 559 -2.46 -18.00 1.47
CA SER A 559 -3.64 -18.68 2.02
C SER A 559 -3.53 -18.88 3.54
N ASP A 560 -2.41 -19.46 4.00
CA ASP A 560 -2.15 -19.66 5.43
C ASP A 560 -2.23 -18.33 6.19
N TYR A 561 -1.63 -17.27 5.64
CA TYR A 561 -1.59 -15.93 6.22
C TYR A 561 -2.99 -15.30 6.35
N VAL A 562 -3.78 -15.29 5.27
CA VAL A 562 -5.13 -14.71 5.28
C VAL A 562 -6.05 -15.51 6.21
N ARG A 563 -6.03 -16.85 6.15
CA ARG A 563 -6.87 -17.71 6.99
C ARG A 563 -6.53 -17.57 8.47
N ALA A 564 -5.25 -17.65 8.84
CA ALA A 564 -4.84 -17.67 10.23
C ALA A 564 -5.00 -16.30 10.90
N PHE A 565 -4.55 -15.23 10.24
CA PHE A 565 -4.43 -13.92 10.89
C PHE A 565 -5.61 -13.01 10.57
N TYR A 566 -5.91 -12.73 9.30
CA TYR A 566 -7.01 -11.82 8.97
C TYR A 566 -8.39 -12.39 9.31
N LEU A 567 -8.64 -13.67 9.01
CA LEU A 567 -9.93 -14.30 9.30
C LEU A 567 -9.95 -14.96 10.70
N GLY A 568 -8.87 -15.63 11.08
CA GLY A 568 -8.78 -16.38 12.34
C GLY A 568 -8.38 -15.55 13.56
N ASN A 569 -7.77 -14.38 13.35
CA ASN A 569 -7.16 -13.53 14.40
C ASN A 569 -6.25 -14.32 15.36
N ALA A 570 -5.43 -15.21 14.79
CA ALA A 570 -4.72 -16.20 15.59
C ALA A 570 -3.60 -15.64 16.49
N LEU A 571 -3.06 -14.45 16.20
CA LEU A 571 -2.07 -13.80 17.09
C LEU A 571 -2.69 -13.34 18.41
N ALA A 572 -3.94 -12.86 18.40
CA ALA A 572 -4.65 -12.44 19.59
C ALA A 572 -5.29 -13.62 20.35
N ARG A 573 -5.50 -14.75 19.66
CA ARG A 573 -6.21 -15.91 20.22
C ARG A 573 -5.25 -17.05 20.55
N PRO A 574 -4.98 -17.31 21.85
CA PRO A 574 -3.99 -18.29 22.25
C PRO A 574 -4.36 -19.70 21.81
N ASN A 575 -3.37 -20.47 21.38
CA ASN A 575 -3.46 -21.87 20.99
C ASN A 575 -4.37 -22.17 19.78
N THR A 576 -4.71 -21.16 18.98
CA THR A 576 -5.57 -21.31 17.78
C THR A 576 -4.78 -21.52 16.48
N PHE A 577 -3.49 -21.22 16.48
CA PHE A 577 -2.56 -21.51 15.40
C PHE A 577 -1.43 -22.40 15.90
N GLU A 578 -1.04 -23.35 15.07
CA GLU A 578 0.05 -24.30 15.34
C GLU A 578 1.09 -24.16 14.24
N VAL A 579 2.36 -24.08 14.64
CA VAL A 579 3.50 -23.96 13.72
C VAL A 579 4.57 -24.95 14.16
N LEU A 580 5.10 -25.76 13.24
CA LEU A 580 6.13 -26.76 13.57
C LEU A 580 5.77 -27.63 14.80
N GLY A 581 4.51 -28.05 14.91
CA GLY A 581 3.98 -28.86 16.01
C GLY A 581 3.81 -28.14 17.36
N THR A 582 3.95 -26.80 17.39
CA THR A 582 3.83 -25.99 18.61
C THR A 582 2.63 -25.06 18.51
N LYS A 583 1.71 -25.15 19.47
CA LYS A 583 0.59 -24.21 19.59
C LYS A 583 1.09 -22.85 20.07
N ILE A 584 0.63 -21.80 19.41
CA ILE A 584 1.14 -20.44 19.62
C ILE A 584 0.31 -19.70 20.66
N ASP A 585 0.99 -19.19 21.68
CA ASP A 585 0.42 -18.29 22.69
C ASP A 585 1.40 -17.13 22.92
N THR A 586 1.07 -15.96 22.36
CA THR A 586 1.88 -14.74 22.46
C THR A 586 2.02 -14.23 23.89
N ARG A 587 1.14 -14.67 24.80
CA ARG A 587 1.20 -14.34 26.23
C ARG A 587 2.33 -15.03 26.97
N LEU A 588 3.01 -15.97 26.34
CA LEU A 588 4.22 -16.60 26.88
C LEU A 588 5.50 -15.80 26.59
N ILE A 589 5.42 -14.77 25.74
CA ILE A 589 6.60 -13.99 25.33
C ILE A 589 7.06 -13.10 26.49
N GLU A 590 8.21 -13.44 27.08
CA GLU A 590 8.88 -12.68 28.14
C GLU A 590 9.94 -11.70 27.62
N THR A 591 10.32 -11.81 26.35
CA THR A 591 11.32 -10.95 25.69
C THR A 591 10.92 -9.47 25.79
N PRO A 592 11.83 -8.58 26.25
CA PRO A 592 11.62 -7.14 26.21
C PRO A 592 11.30 -6.66 24.79
N ALA A 593 10.23 -5.88 24.64
CA ALA A 593 9.75 -5.43 23.34
C ALA A 593 9.70 -3.90 23.22
N TYR A 594 10.05 -3.40 22.04
CA TYR A 594 9.80 -2.03 21.60
C TYR A 594 8.78 -2.07 20.47
N ALA A 595 7.61 -1.49 20.66
CA ALA A 595 6.54 -1.50 19.68
C ALA A 595 6.28 -0.08 19.17
N LEU A 596 6.57 0.14 17.89
CA LEU A 596 6.26 1.38 17.19
C LEU A 596 5.01 1.21 16.34
N ALA A 597 4.06 2.13 16.47
CA ALA A 597 2.97 2.33 15.51
C ALA A 597 2.98 3.77 14.97
N THR A 598 2.16 4.06 13.96
CA THR A 598 2.04 5.43 13.41
C THR A 598 0.59 5.93 13.44
N VAL A 599 0.40 7.23 13.74
CA VAL A 599 -0.94 7.82 14.00
C VAL A 599 -1.87 7.69 12.78
N GLU A 600 -1.33 7.91 11.57
CA GLU A 600 -2.09 7.95 10.31
C GLU A 600 -1.94 6.67 9.49
N ASP A 601 -1.58 5.56 10.14
CA ASP A 601 -1.45 4.25 9.49
C ASP A 601 -2.83 3.67 9.10
N HIS A 602 -3.06 3.44 7.82
CA HIS A 602 -4.25 2.72 7.33
C HIS A 602 -3.95 1.27 6.92
N ILE A 603 -2.67 0.87 6.92
CA ILE A 603 -2.22 -0.49 6.62
C ILE A 603 -2.23 -1.31 7.91
N ALA A 604 -1.61 -0.78 8.96
CA ALA A 604 -1.57 -1.37 10.29
C ALA A 604 -2.04 -0.32 11.31
N PRO A 605 -3.36 -0.15 11.51
CA PRO A 605 -3.88 0.83 12.43
C PRO A 605 -3.23 0.71 13.80
N TRP A 606 -2.80 1.82 14.40
CA TRP A 606 -2.04 1.78 15.64
C TRP A 606 -2.83 1.14 16.80
N ARG A 607 -4.16 1.25 16.79
CA ARG A 607 -5.07 0.56 17.74
C ARG A 607 -5.04 -0.96 17.60
N SER A 608 -4.66 -1.49 16.44
CA SER A 608 -4.48 -2.92 16.16
C SER A 608 -3.05 -3.39 16.46
N CYS A 609 -2.12 -2.45 16.64
CA CYS A 609 -0.75 -2.68 17.11
C CYS A 609 -0.65 -2.61 18.65
N TYR A 610 -1.39 -1.69 19.28
CA TYR A 610 -1.39 -1.42 20.72
C TYR A 610 -1.63 -2.64 21.65
N PRO A 611 -2.45 -3.66 21.27
CA PRO A 611 -2.68 -4.82 22.10
C PRO A 611 -1.43 -5.57 22.55
N VAL A 612 -0.29 -5.42 21.85
CA VAL A 612 1.01 -5.94 22.29
C VAL A 612 1.37 -5.55 23.73
N THR A 613 0.97 -4.35 24.17
CA THR A 613 1.28 -3.85 25.52
C THR A 613 0.66 -4.70 26.62
N GLN A 614 -0.49 -5.31 26.33
CA GLN A 614 -1.30 -6.14 27.23
C GLN A 614 -1.11 -7.64 26.95
N GLN A 615 -0.82 -8.01 25.70
CA GLN A 615 -0.68 -9.41 25.31
C GLN A 615 0.66 -10.00 25.77
N PHE A 616 1.77 -9.29 25.63
CA PHE A 616 3.09 -9.84 25.97
C PHE A 616 3.31 -9.82 27.49
N LYS A 617 3.86 -10.92 28.01
CA LYS A 617 4.22 -11.03 29.44
C LYS A 617 5.44 -10.17 29.80
N GLY A 618 6.39 -10.05 28.88
CA GLY A 618 7.59 -9.24 29.03
C GLY A 618 7.33 -7.72 29.12
N PRO A 619 8.38 -6.92 29.41
CA PRO A 619 8.27 -5.47 29.36
C PRO A 619 8.07 -4.99 27.92
N VAL A 620 7.13 -4.05 27.71
CA VAL A 620 6.84 -3.45 26.41
C VAL A 620 6.95 -1.94 26.51
N ARG A 621 7.81 -1.32 25.69
CA ARG A 621 7.83 0.12 25.42
C ARG A 621 7.01 0.39 24.16
N PHE A 622 5.89 1.08 24.29
CA PHE A 622 5.07 1.48 23.14
C PHE A 622 5.37 2.93 22.75
N VAL A 623 5.56 3.16 21.45
CA VAL A 623 5.82 4.48 20.87
C VAL A 623 4.89 4.69 19.69
N LEU A 624 4.28 5.86 19.63
CA LEU A 624 3.40 6.24 18.53
C LEU A 624 4.07 7.37 17.74
N ALA A 625 4.52 7.12 16.51
CA ALA A 625 5.10 8.16 15.66
C ALA A 625 4.02 8.90 14.86
N GLY A 626 4.25 10.18 14.54
CA GLY A 626 3.39 10.91 13.63
C GLY A 626 3.48 10.39 12.18
N SER A 627 2.58 10.89 11.31
CA SER A 627 2.43 10.47 9.92
C SER A 627 1.95 9.01 9.74
N GLY A 628 2.06 8.47 8.52
CA GLY A 628 1.56 7.15 8.13
C GLY A 628 2.62 6.06 8.03
N HIS A 629 2.20 4.88 7.57
CA HIS A 629 2.94 3.60 7.61
C HIS A 629 4.44 3.67 7.27
N ILE A 630 4.81 4.37 6.20
CA ILE A 630 6.21 4.49 5.80
C ILE A 630 6.85 5.77 6.34
N ALA A 631 6.21 6.92 6.15
CA ALA A 631 6.79 8.22 6.51
C ALA A 631 7.04 8.38 8.01
N GLY A 632 6.19 7.80 8.86
CA GLY A 632 6.38 7.80 10.32
C GLY A 632 7.52 6.88 10.77
N VAL A 633 7.69 5.73 10.11
CA VAL A 633 8.77 4.78 10.44
C VAL A 633 10.11 5.27 9.88
N MET A 634 10.15 5.66 8.59
CA MET A 634 11.31 6.21 7.90
C MET A 634 11.48 7.71 8.14
N ASN A 635 11.67 8.08 9.41
CA ASN A 635 11.87 9.46 9.84
C ASN A 635 13.30 9.64 10.38
N PRO A 636 14.32 9.88 9.52
CA PRO A 636 15.69 10.03 9.99
C PRO A 636 15.85 11.27 10.90
N PRO A 637 16.69 11.20 11.95
CA PRO A 637 16.88 12.30 12.90
C PRO A 637 17.65 13.49 12.30
N ALA A 638 18.35 13.28 11.18
CA ALA A 638 19.13 14.32 10.53
C ALA A 638 18.22 15.27 9.71
N GLY A 639 18.37 16.57 9.95
CA GLY A 639 17.65 17.62 9.23
C GLY A 639 16.59 18.31 10.10
N ARG A 640 15.59 18.91 9.45
CA ARG A 640 14.50 19.60 10.15
C ARG A 640 13.62 18.55 10.87
N PRO A 641 13.30 18.73 12.17
CA PRO A 641 12.36 17.86 12.87
C PRO A 641 11.05 17.73 12.08
N LYS A 642 10.60 16.49 11.89
CA LYS A 642 9.34 16.15 11.23
C LYS A 642 8.52 15.22 12.13
N TYR A 643 7.20 15.36 12.03
CA TYR A 643 6.16 14.49 12.59
C TYR A 643 6.05 14.43 14.12
N GLY A 644 7.15 14.29 14.85
CA GLY A 644 7.14 14.03 16.28
C GLY A 644 6.70 12.59 16.62
N TYR A 645 6.70 12.26 17.90
CA TYR A 645 6.26 10.96 18.42
C TYR A 645 5.77 11.08 19.88
N TRP A 646 4.94 10.13 20.31
CA TRP A 646 4.38 10.07 21.65
C TRP A 646 4.93 8.88 22.43
N THR A 647 5.20 9.09 23.70
CA THR A 647 5.69 8.06 24.63
C THR A 647 4.90 8.12 25.94
N ASN A 648 4.65 6.95 26.52
CA ASN A 648 4.07 6.82 27.85
C ASN A 648 4.48 5.47 28.43
N ASP A 649 5.10 5.51 29.61
CA ASP A 649 5.62 4.34 30.30
C ASP A 649 4.54 3.61 31.13
N ASP A 650 3.34 4.19 31.28
CA ASP A 650 2.20 3.55 31.96
C ASP A 650 1.58 2.46 31.09
N ARG A 651 1.96 1.22 31.37
CA ARG A 651 1.43 0.01 30.73
C ARG A 651 0.06 -0.42 31.25
N SER A 652 -0.45 0.16 32.33
CA SER A 652 -1.74 -0.25 32.92
C SER A 652 -2.94 0.21 32.08
N GLN A 653 -2.74 1.14 31.16
CA GLN A 653 -3.76 1.64 30.24
C GLN A 653 -4.06 0.59 29.17
N ALA A 654 -5.12 -0.19 29.35
CA ALA A 654 -5.59 -1.13 28.33
C ALA A 654 -6.26 -0.42 27.14
N ASP A 655 -6.84 0.76 27.36
CA ASP A 655 -7.46 1.57 26.31
C ASP A 655 -6.39 2.39 25.57
N PRO A 656 -6.20 2.19 24.24
CA PRO A 656 -5.25 2.97 23.45
C PRO A 656 -5.54 4.48 23.49
N ASP A 657 -6.80 4.91 23.54
CA ASP A 657 -7.14 6.33 23.52
C ASP A 657 -6.78 7.01 24.86
N ALA A 658 -6.99 6.33 25.98
CA ALA A 658 -6.52 6.77 27.29
C ALA A 658 -4.98 6.86 27.35
N TRP A 659 -4.28 5.89 26.76
CA TRP A 659 -2.81 5.92 26.67
C TRP A 659 -2.32 7.17 25.92
N LEU A 660 -2.93 7.48 24.76
CA LEU A 660 -2.57 8.64 23.95
C LEU A 660 -2.85 9.97 24.67
N GLN A 661 -3.97 10.07 25.38
CA GLN A 661 -4.31 11.27 26.17
C GLN A 661 -3.30 11.54 27.30
N ALA A 662 -2.72 10.49 27.87
CA ALA A 662 -1.70 10.58 28.91
C ALA A 662 -0.26 10.66 28.38
N ALA A 663 -0.06 10.55 27.06
CA ALA A 663 1.27 10.45 26.48
C ALA A 663 1.96 11.81 26.32
N GLU A 664 3.28 11.79 26.51
CA GLU A 664 4.15 12.94 26.26
C GLU A 664 4.50 13.02 24.78
N HIS A 665 4.31 14.20 24.18
CA HIS A 665 4.71 14.48 22.81
C HIS A 665 6.17 14.95 22.74
N ASN A 666 6.96 14.28 21.92
CA ASN A 666 8.36 14.55 21.65
C ASN A 666 8.52 15.03 20.20
N GLU A 667 9.34 16.06 19.98
CA GLU A 667 9.61 16.54 18.63
C GLU A 667 10.65 15.68 17.89
N GLY A 668 10.52 15.59 16.57
CA GLY A 668 11.52 14.95 15.71
C GLY A 668 11.34 13.44 15.56
N SER A 669 12.47 12.75 15.42
CA SER A 669 12.51 11.31 15.12
C SER A 669 12.47 10.47 16.39
N TRP A 670 11.79 9.32 16.33
CA TRP A 670 11.79 8.28 17.36
C TRP A 670 13.06 7.41 17.34
N TRP A 671 13.89 7.48 16.28
CA TRP A 671 15.08 6.63 16.14
C TRP A 671 16.07 6.76 17.31
N PRO A 672 16.34 7.97 17.87
CA PRO A 672 17.20 8.11 19.05
C PRO A 672 16.64 7.41 20.29
N ASP A 673 15.33 7.51 20.52
CA ASP A 673 14.63 6.80 21.61
C ASP A 673 14.80 5.28 21.48
N TRP A 674 14.57 4.75 20.28
CA TRP A 674 14.77 3.34 19.98
C TRP A 674 16.23 2.89 20.15
N SER A 675 17.20 3.64 19.62
CA SER A 675 18.62 3.24 19.74
C SER A 675 19.10 3.25 21.18
N ALA A 676 18.61 4.19 22.00
CA ALA A 676 18.92 4.23 23.44
C ALA A 676 18.31 3.02 24.17
N TRP A 677 17.05 2.68 23.85
CA TRP A 677 16.40 1.49 24.38
C TRP A 677 17.15 0.21 23.97
N LEU A 678 17.47 0.04 22.69
CA LEU A 678 18.16 -1.14 22.18
C LEU A 678 19.57 -1.29 22.77
N ALA A 679 20.31 -0.19 22.93
CA ALA A 679 21.65 -0.20 23.53
C ALA A 679 21.62 -0.79 24.95
N SER A 680 20.58 -0.50 25.75
CA SER A 680 20.41 -1.05 27.09
C SER A 680 20.22 -2.59 27.12
N HIS A 681 19.80 -3.17 26.00
CA HIS A 681 19.61 -4.62 25.83
C HIS A 681 20.76 -5.31 25.07
N SER A 682 21.72 -4.56 24.53
CA SER A 682 22.70 -5.09 23.56
C SER A 682 24.04 -5.53 24.16
N GLY A 683 24.17 -5.50 25.49
CA GLY A 683 25.39 -5.92 26.19
C GLY A 683 26.53 -4.91 26.08
N PRO A 684 27.73 -5.26 26.60
CA PRO A 684 28.90 -4.38 26.57
C PRO A 684 29.39 -4.11 25.15
N MET A 685 30.25 -3.09 25.00
CA MET A 685 30.95 -2.82 23.75
C MET A 685 32.12 -3.79 23.57
N VAL A 686 32.30 -4.28 22.35
CA VAL A 686 33.39 -5.16 21.90
C VAL A 686 34.03 -4.58 20.65
N ALA A 687 35.20 -5.10 20.24
CA ALA A 687 35.83 -4.70 18.99
C ALA A 687 34.88 -4.94 17.79
N ALA A 688 34.89 -4.01 16.84
CA ALA A 688 34.06 -4.09 15.65
C ALA A 688 34.31 -5.37 14.83
N ARG A 689 33.23 -5.94 14.30
CA ARG A 689 33.23 -7.21 13.57
C ARG A 689 33.25 -6.94 12.07
N ASP A 690 34.38 -7.22 11.44
CA ASP A 690 34.51 -7.21 9.98
C ASP A 690 33.74 -8.40 9.39
N PRO A 691 32.72 -8.20 8.55
CA PRO A 691 31.95 -9.30 7.96
C PRO A 691 32.83 -10.25 7.14
N ALA A 692 33.95 -9.81 6.58
CA ALA A 692 34.86 -10.66 5.81
C ALA A 692 35.71 -11.61 6.67
N LYS A 693 35.73 -11.44 8.00
CA LYS A 693 36.57 -12.22 8.93
C LYS A 693 35.81 -13.25 9.75
N GLY A 694 34.49 -13.39 9.57
CA GLY A 694 33.71 -14.42 10.24
C GLY A 694 33.94 -15.84 9.69
N LYS A 695 33.30 -16.84 10.29
CA LYS A 695 33.55 -18.26 9.97
C LYS A 695 32.85 -18.77 8.71
N LEU A 696 31.78 -18.09 8.27
CA LEU A 696 31.07 -18.44 7.03
C LEU A 696 31.75 -17.80 5.82
N ALA A 697 31.66 -18.48 4.68
CA ALA A 697 32.16 -17.95 3.41
C ALA A 697 31.33 -16.75 2.94
N ILE A 698 32.00 -15.78 2.33
CA ILE A 698 31.36 -14.62 1.71
C ILE A 698 30.80 -15.02 0.34
N LEU A 699 29.52 -14.76 0.13
CA LEU A 699 28.80 -15.12 -1.10
C LEU A 699 28.68 -13.96 -2.09
N GLY A 700 28.84 -12.72 -1.61
CA GLY A 700 28.76 -11.51 -2.43
C GLY A 700 28.74 -10.24 -1.58
N ASP A 701 28.71 -9.09 -2.26
CA ASP A 701 28.52 -7.79 -1.62
C ASP A 701 27.03 -7.47 -1.42
N ALA A 702 26.72 -6.68 -0.40
CA ALA A 702 25.41 -6.04 -0.28
C ALA A 702 25.12 -5.19 -1.55
N PRO A 703 23.85 -5.11 -2.02
CA PRO A 703 22.64 -5.53 -1.33
C PRO A 703 22.20 -6.98 -1.64
N GLY A 704 23.07 -7.80 -2.23
CA GLY A 704 22.76 -9.18 -2.63
C GLY A 704 22.09 -9.30 -4.00
N GLU A 705 21.73 -10.53 -4.38
CA GLU A 705 21.12 -10.85 -5.67
C GLU A 705 19.60 -10.96 -5.57
N TYR A 706 19.05 -11.48 -4.46
CA TYR A 706 17.60 -11.67 -4.30
C TYR A 706 16.81 -10.36 -4.37
N VAL A 707 17.37 -9.26 -3.86
CA VAL A 707 16.72 -7.94 -3.93
C VAL A 707 16.63 -7.40 -5.36
N LYS A 708 17.49 -7.86 -6.27
CA LYS A 708 17.56 -7.38 -7.66
C LYS A 708 16.55 -8.10 -8.56
N GLU A 709 16.01 -9.25 -8.14
CA GLU A 709 14.99 -10.00 -8.88
C GLU A 709 13.74 -9.13 -9.13
N ARG A 710 13.31 -9.01 -10.38
CA ARG A 710 12.13 -8.23 -10.75
C ARG A 710 10.89 -9.12 -10.91
N PRO A 711 9.68 -8.61 -10.62
CA PRO A 711 8.43 -9.33 -10.88
C PRO A 711 8.14 -9.57 -12.36
N ASP A 712 8.79 -8.83 -13.26
CA ASP A 712 8.60 -8.93 -14.71
C ASP A 712 9.63 -9.86 -15.36
N ASP A 713 10.63 -10.32 -14.60
CA ASP A 713 11.48 -11.43 -15.02
C ASP A 713 10.54 -12.64 -15.12
N GLY A 714 10.30 -13.10 -16.36
CA GLY A 714 9.22 -14.03 -16.68
C GLY A 714 9.19 -15.27 -15.77
N PRO A 715 8.08 -16.01 -15.71
CA PRO A 715 7.90 -17.11 -14.75
C PRO A 715 8.93 -18.25 -14.87
N ASN A 716 9.76 -18.24 -15.92
CA ASN A 716 10.84 -19.18 -16.21
C ASN A 716 12.26 -18.54 -16.16
N ALA A 717 12.39 -17.26 -15.78
CA ALA A 717 13.69 -16.65 -15.56
C ALA A 717 14.38 -17.38 -14.40
N SER A 718 15.44 -18.11 -14.74
CA SER A 718 16.14 -19.08 -13.89
C SER A 718 17.29 -18.43 -13.15
#